data_AF-A0A7W8FKQ8-F1
#
_entry.id   AF-A0A7W8FKQ8-F1
#
_cell.length_a   1.000
_cell.length_b   1.000
_cell.length_c   1.000
_cell.angle_alpha   90.00
_cell.angle_beta   90.00
_cell.angle_gamma   90.00
#
_symmetry.space_group_name_H-M   'P 1'
#
loop_
_entity.id
_entity.type
_entity.pdbx_description
1 polymer ?
#
loop_
_entity_poly.entity_id
_entity_poly.type
_entity_poly.pdbx_seq_one_letter_code
_entity_poly.pdbx_strand_id
1 'polypeptide(L)'
;MAATFDEIATIAELLTQYGALRTDELARHLRDRGMDDPDSTIRWNLLEMDCPARQLVDDRWVWLPAVLAGRVFTHRVSAVECTHDMLNHSPDLSPITALCQHADYQNLADGSAANIVVAGYDDQLIEERGIPPEAIDPVAVLLLAPGTLAKLTVADGDTVGLRLTAEGLVLERVDVIAEHTAGARLAATLDADEPTYVDAAVWTACVADAALFTDPILPLSEIVDDHGLARRGDSIAPSGFDFGRWQFERRCELLAERHGIDVDDALVLTTLLELYDQTWRILAEADDADDADADAPDEADESPTLQPADHSDDVTGELGAQLADPLLAQLLVAETVGSDHGGAAALGLLAEMMEPKVPRAARVAWRWLRAVALERLGDTEEAERELLAAESMDPDWPLPLIDLARFASDRGDVERGLALLRRAGDLDHPLVALLQAHRVGPRNDLGRNEPCWCGSGRKYKKCHLGREQLALAQRVNWLYEKAAHHVYAAGWRELLAEVGYERYRHTHDLFEAVDAGMADDLVMDVVLFEGGAFAEFLEVRGSLLPDDERLLAEQWLLVERSLFDVEDVKPGVSVTVRDVRSGDTHDVVSRTASRHLKSGQLICARVVPAGDDSVQFFGGIEPIALHERDSLIELLDAEPDPVELMDALSRRFAPATLTNTEGDPLAICQATVRLGDPERVEAALDEAYDRAHDDETPRWHEHVTTHGMPRIRAALVREGDTLRVETNSAERMDRVLATLIRVDPAMRVVDDSRRPIRDAREAAELAAEMGPPERALDPEDPAVAEALGEFIREYETKWLDEQIPALDGHTPRQAADDPTRRGDLIKLLDSFPADDGTAGRMSPERLRVALGLE
;
A
#
# COMPACT_ATOMS: atom_id res chain seq x y z
N MET A 1 -20.50 -13.31 -27.86
CA MET A 1 -21.09 -12.07 -27.33
C MET A 1 -21.82 -12.34 -26.03
N ALA A 2 -21.07 -12.49 -24.94
CA ALA A 2 -21.57 -12.13 -23.61
C ALA A 2 -21.18 -10.65 -23.44
N ALA A 3 -22.13 -9.79 -23.11
CA ALA A 3 -21.80 -8.39 -22.81
C ALA A 3 -20.86 -8.38 -21.59
N THR A 4 -19.77 -7.61 -21.66
CA THR A 4 -18.96 -7.28 -20.48
C THR A 4 -19.89 -6.69 -19.42
N PHE A 5 -19.97 -7.37 -18.28
CA PHE A 5 -20.88 -7.03 -17.20
C PHE A 5 -20.32 -5.80 -16.47
N ASP A 6 -20.94 -4.64 -16.67
CA ASP A 6 -20.61 -3.44 -15.89
C ASP A 6 -21.29 -3.56 -14.51
N GLU A 7 -20.49 -3.91 -13.50
CA GLU A 7 -20.97 -4.21 -12.16
C GLU A 7 -21.66 -3.00 -11.52
N ILE A 8 -21.03 -1.82 -11.60
CA ILE A 8 -21.54 -0.58 -10.99
C ILE A 8 -22.79 -0.11 -11.72
N ALA A 9 -22.81 -0.11 -13.06
CA ALA A 9 -24.00 0.27 -13.80
C ALA A 9 -25.18 -0.68 -13.52
N THR A 10 -24.90 -1.98 -13.36
CA THR A 10 -25.93 -2.96 -13.01
C THR A 10 -26.47 -2.72 -11.59
N ILE A 11 -25.60 -2.47 -10.61
CA ILE A 11 -26.00 -2.13 -9.24
C ILE A 11 -26.87 -0.86 -9.24
N ALA A 12 -26.42 0.19 -9.94
CA ALA A 12 -27.15 1.45 -10.08
C ALA A 12 -28.55 1.22 -10.68
N GLU A 13 -28.64 0.42 -11.74
CA GLU A 13 -29.92 0.07 -12.39
C GLU A 13 -30.84 -0.68 -11.41
N LEU A 14 -30.34 -1.71 -10.74
CA LEU A 14 -31.13 -2.53 -9.80
C LEU A 14 -31.65 -1.70 -8.63
N LEU A 15 -30.79 -0.92 -7.98
CA LEU A 15 -31.17 -0.08 -6.84
C LEU A 15 -32.07 1.09 -7.24
N THR A 16 -31.96 1.58 -8.48
CA THR A 16 -32.90 2.59 -9.02
C THR A 16 -34.26 1.97 -9.36
N GLN A 17 -34.26 0.76 -9.93
CA GLN A 17 -35.48 0.08 -10.38
C GLN A 17 -36.31 -0.47 -9.22
N TYR A 18 -35.67 -1.16 -8.28
CA TYR A 18 -36.33 -1.85 -7.17
C TYR A 18 -36.35 -1.02 -5.88
N GLY A 19 -35.58 0.07 -5.83
CA GLY A 19 -35.41 0.88 -4.63
C GLY A 19 -34.49 0.21 -3.61
N ALA A 20 -34.78 0.40 -2.33
CA ALA A 20 -33.96 -0.11 -1.24
C ALA A 20 -34.03 -1.65 -1.13
N LEU A 21 -32.89 -2.33 -1.28
CA LEU A 21 -32.77 -3.79 -1.28
C LEU A 21 -31.84 -4.29 -0.18
N ARG A 22 -32.14 -5.43 0.44
CA ARG A 22 -31.17 -6.10 1.33
C ARG A 22 -30.04 -6.75 0.54
N THR A 23 -28.90 -6.99 1.19
CA THR A 23 -27.73 -7.62 0.60
C THR A 23 -28.06 -8.95 -0.11
N ASP A 24 -28.87 -9.82 0.51
CA ASP A 24 -29.26 -11.11 -0.06
C ASP A 24 -30.20 -10.98 -1.28
N GLU A 25 -31.00 -9.91 -1.32
CA GLU A 25 -31.90 -9.59 -2.42
C GLU A 25 -31.13 -9.00 -3.60
N LEU A 26 -30.22 -8.06 -3.34
CA LEU A 26 -29.34 -7.49 -4.34
C LEU A 26 -28.46 -8.58 -4.95
N ALA A 27 -27.84 -9.43 -4.14
CA ALA A 27 -27.04 -10.56 -4.62
C ALA A 27 -27.85 -11.50 -5.51
N ARG A 28 -29.12 -11.77 -5.16
CA ARG A 28 -30.02 -12.58 -5.97
C ARG A 28 -30.31 -11.93 -7.32
N HIS A 29 -30.62 -10.64 -7.34
CA HIS A 29 -30.86 -9.91 -8.59
C HIS A 29 -29.62 -9.82 -9.48
N LEU A 30 -28.43 -9.68 -8.90
CA LEU A 30 -27.17 -9.73 -9.63
C LEU A 30 -26.94 -11.11 -10.26
N ARG A 31 -27.18 -12.22 -9.54
CA ARG A 31 -27.13 -13.58 -10.12
C ARG A 31 -28.13 -13.76 -11.26
N ASP A 32 -29.35 -13.26 -11.09
CA ASP A 32 -30.39 -13.33 -12.13
C ASP A 32 -29.98 -12.57 -13.42
N ARG A 33 -29.11 -11.57 -13.30
CA ARG A 33 -28.50 -10.84 -14.43
C ARG A 33 -27.30 -11.56 -15.04
N GLY A 34 -26.87 -12.69 -14.48
CA GLY A 34 -25.75 -13.50 -14.97
C GLY A 34 -24.40 -13.21 -14.32
N MET A 35 -24.37 -12.57 -13.14
CA MET A 35 -23.14 -12.37 -12.36
C MET A 35 -22.72 -13.66 -11.63
N ASP A 36 -21.46 -14.06 -11.80
CA ASP A 36 -20.91 -15.30 -11.26
C ASP A 36 -20.63 -15.21 -9.74
N ASP A 37 -20.13 -14.06 -9.26
CA ASP A 37 -19.79 -13.85 -7.84
C ASP A 37 -20.31 -12.51 -7.28
N PRO A 38 -21.63 -12.42 -7.00
CA PRO A 38 -22.23 -11.19 -6.49
C PRO A 38 -21.77 -10.81 -5.09
N ASP A 39 -21.32 -11.78 -4.27
CA ASP A 39 -20.99 -11.53 -2.87
C ASP A 39 -19.65 -10.77 -2.79
N SER A 40 -18.67 -11.15 -3.63
CA SER A 40 -17.44 -10.37 -3.81
C SER A 40 -17.70 -9.00 -4.44
N THR A 41 -18.53 -8.91 -5.48
CA THR A 41 -18.87 -7.62 -6.10
C THR A 41 -19.51 -6.66 -5.09
N ILE A 42 -20.46 -7.12 -4.28
CA ILE A 42 -21.07 -6.32 -3.22
C ILE A 42 -20.00 -5.91 -2.21
N ARG A 43 -19.15 -6.83 -1.77
CA ARG A 43 -18.08 -6.53 -0.81
C ARG A 43 -17.17 -5.42 -1.32
N TRP A 44 -16.62 -5.55 -2.52
CA TRP A 44 -15.69 -4.57 -3.07
C TRP A 44 -16.41 -3.25 -3.40
N ASN A 45 -17.48 -3.27 -4.20
CA ASN A 45 -18.04 -2.02 -4.72
C ASN A 45 -18.90 -1.23 -3.71
N LEU A 46 -19.46 -1.90 -2.69
CA LEU A 46 -20.39 -1.27 -1.74
C LEU A 46 -19.76 -1.04 -0.37
N LEU A 47 -18.99 -2.01 0.16
CA LEU A 47 -18.37 -1.86 1.48
C LEU A 47 -17.11 -0.99 1.43
N GLU A 48 -16.35 -1.01 0.32
CA GLU A 48 -15.22 -0.08 0.10
C GLU A 48 -15.68 1.28 -0.47
N MET A 49 -16.99 1.49 -0.63
CA MET A 49 -17.59 2.75 -1.06
C MET A 49 -17.16 3.22 -2.48
N ASP A 50 -16.78 2.33 -3.39
CA ASP A 50 -16.34 2.65 -4.76
C ASP A 50 -17.43 3.32 -5.64
N CYS A 51 -18.71 3.14 -5.28
CA CYS A 51 -19.84 3.73 -5.98
C CYS A 51 -20.79 4.48 -5.02
N PRO A 52 -21.68 5.36 -5.51
CA PRO A 52 -22.56 6.19 -4.66
C PRO A 52 -23.76 5.41 -4.12
N ALA A 53 -23.59 4.12 -3.84
CA ALA A 53 -24.56 3.34 -3.09
C ALA A 53 -24.19 3.34 -1.61
N ARG A 54 -25.20 3.46 -0.74
CA ARG A 54 -25.01 3.46 0.72
C ARG A 54 -26.05 2.62 1.42
N GLN A 55 -25.70 2.19 2.63
CA GLN A 55 -26.57 1.40 3.49
C GLN A 55 -27.46 2.33 4.33
N LEU A 56 -28.74 1.96 4.43
CA LEU A 56 -29.73 2.56 5.34
C LEU A 56 -29.58 1.97 6.74
N VAL A 57 -30.27 2.57 7.72
CA VAL A 57 -30.27 2.09 9.12
C VAL A 57 -30.85 0.67 9.24
N ASP A 58 -31.71 0.25 8.32
CA ASP A 58 -32.34 -1.08 8.31
C ASP A 58 -31.62 -2.10 7.41
N ASP A 59 -30.32 -1.88 7.20
CA ASP A 59 -29.38 -2.69 6.42
C ASP A 59 -29.66 -2.79 4.91
N ARG A 60 -30.61 -2.02 4.38
CA ARG A 60 -30.91 -1.99 2.94
C ARG A 60 -29.98 -1.04 2.20
N TRP A 61 -29.58 -1.41 1.00
CA TRP A 61 -28.78 -0.59 0.09
C TRP A 61 -29.65 0.28 -0.79
N VAL A 62 -29.19 1.50 -1.04
CA VAL A 62 -29.83 2.46 -1.95
C VAL A 62 -28.82 3.09 -2.90
N TRP A 63 -29.28 3.49 -4.09
CA TRP A 63 -28.52 4.34 -4.99
C TRP A 63 -28.74 5.82 -4.61
N LEU A 64 -27.72 6.46 -4.01
CA LEU A 64 -27.88 7.82 -3.47
C LEU A 64 -28.35 8.84 -4.51
N PRO A 65 -27.85 8.86 -5.77
CA PRO A 65 -28.32 9.84 -6.75
C PRO A 65 -29.84 9.76 -6.98
N ALA A 66 -30.43 8.55 -6.94
CA ALA A 66 -31.88 8.38 -7.06
C ALA A 66 -32.63 8.82 -5.79
N VAL A 67 -32.05 8.60 -4.61
CA VAL A 67 -32.64 9.00 -3.32
C VAL A 67 -32.50 10.51 -3.08
N LEU A 68 -31.47 11.17 -3.61
CA LEU A 68 -31.18 12.58 -3.32
C LEU A 68 -31.68 13.54 -4.42
N ALA A 69 -32.00 13.02 -5.61
CA ALA A 69 -32.50 13.83 -6.72
C ALA A 69 -33.66 14.75 -6.29
N GLY A 70 -33.47 16.06 -6.52
CA GLY A 70 -34.46 17.09 -6.23
C GLY A 70 -34.62 17.49 -4.76
N ARG A 71 -33.87 16.88 -3.83
CA ARG A 71 -33.87 17.26 -2.40
C ARG A 71 -32.87 18.37 -2.11
N VAL A 72 -33.20 19.22 -1.15
CA VAL A 72 -32.46 20.41 -0.74
C VAL A 72 -32.06 20.29 0.72
N PHE A 73 -30.75 20.28 0.96
CA PHE A 73 -30.17 20.33 2.29
C PHE A 73 -29.70 21.74 2.58
N THR A 74 -30.06 22.29 3.73
CA THR A 74 -29.82 23.69 4.06
C THR A 74 -28.78 23.82 5.17
N HIS A 75 -28.01 24.90 5.12
CA HIS A 75 -26.96 25.19 6.10
C HIS A 75 -26.92 26.69 6.40
N ARG A 76 -26.63 27.06 7.65
CA ARG A 76 -26.54 28.45 8.09
C ARG A 76 -25.08 28.90 8.07
N VAL A 77 -24.77 29.85 7.19
CA VAL A 77 -23.40 30.23 6.90
C VAL A 77 -22.88 31.20 7.94
N SER A 78 -21.69 30.94 8.46
CA SER A 78 -20.96 31.82 9.39
C SER A 78 -20.04 32.81 8.67
N ALA A 79 -19.59 33.84 9.40
CA ALA A 79 -18.60 34.79 8.90
C ALA A 79 -17.27 34.14 8.46
N VAL A 80 -16.83 33.08 9.15
CA VAL A 80 -15.58 32.37 8.83
C VAL A 80 -15.72 31.58 7.53
N GLU A 81 -16.85 30.89 7.35
CA GLU A 81 -17.22 30.17 6.12
C GLU A 81 -17.32 31.11 4.92
N CYS A 82 -17.96 32.27 5.09
CA CYS A 82 -17.98 33.33 4.08
C CYS A 82 -16.59 33.83 3.70
N THR A 83 -15.65 33.89 4.65
CA THR A 83 -14.29 34.42 4.42
C THR A 83 -13.45 33.46 3.59
N HIS A 84 -13.60 32.16 3.82
CA HIS A 84 -12.74 31.13 3.21
C HIS A 84 -13.42 30.37 2.06
N ASP A 85 -14.68 30.70 1.72
CA ASP A 85 -15.50 29.96 0.74
C ASP A 85 -15.48 28.45 1.03
N MET A 86 -15.86 28.12 2.25
CA MET A 86 -16.01 26.76 2.76
C MET A 86 -17.30 26.65 3.55
N LEU A 87 -17.88 25.46 3.66
CA LEU A 87 -19.07 25.18 4.48
C LEU A 87 -18.78 23.96 5.34
N ASN A 88 -19.02 24.04 6.64
CA ASN A 88 -19.02 22.85 7.49
C ASN A 88 -20.13 21.92 7.00
N HIS A 89 -19.72 20.73 6.54
CA HIS A 89 -20.66 19.87 5.85
C HIS A 89 -21.53 19.09 6.83
N SER A 90 -21.05 18.77 8.03
CA SER A 90 -21.79 17.96 9.00
C SER A 90 -22.42 18.83 10.09
N PRO A 91 -23.66 18.55 10.53
CA PRO A 91 -24.54 17.48 10.05
C PRO A 91 -25.41 17.92 8.85
N ASP A 92 -25.34 19.19 8.44
CA ASP A 92 -26.35 19.84 7.61
C ASP A 92 -26.36 19.38 6.15
N LEU A 93 -25.18 19.22 5.57
CA LEU A 93 -24.94 18.90 4.17
C LEU A 93 -24.37 17.49 3.99
N SER A 94 -23.94 16.81 5.06
CA SER A 94 -23.32 15.48 5.03
C SER A 94 -24.12 14.47 4.20
N PRO A 95 -25.48 14.40 4.26
CA PRO A 95 -26.24 13.42 3.49
C PRO A 95 -26.16 13.59 1.98
N ILE A 96 -25.90 14.81 1.49
CA ILE A 96 -25.74 15.09 0.04
C ILE A 96 -24.27 15.15 -0.37
N THR A 97 -23.38 15.66 0.49
CA THR A 97 -21.95 15.73 0.22
C THR A 97 -21.26 14.37 0.24
N ALA A 98 -21.91 13.31 0.74
CA ALA A 98 -21.46 11.94 0.54
C ALA A 98 -21.25 11.58 -0.94
N LEU A 99 -21.95 12.27 -1.87
CA LEU A 99 -21.73 12.12 -3.31
C LEU A 99 -20.38 12.69 -3.78
N CYS A 100 -19.87 13.74 -3.14
CA CYS A 100 -18.63 14.43 -3.50
C CYS A 100 -17.36 13.57 -3.30
N GLN A 101 -17.50 12.40 -2.66
CA GLN A 101 -16.47 11.36 -2.64
C GLN A 101 -16.23 10.74 -4.03
N HIS A 102 -17.14 10.95 -4.98
CA HIS A 102 -17.05 10.45 -6.35
C HIS A 102 -16.82 11.60 -7.33
N ALA A 103 -15.90 11.40 -8.28
CA ALA A 103 -15.46 12.42 -9.23
C ALA A 103 -16.61 13.09 -10.01
N ASP A 104 -17.67 12.34 -10.32
CA ASP A 104 -18.85 12.84 -11.03
C ASP A 104 -19.62 13.95 -10.28
N TYR A 105 -19.40 14.10 -8.97
CA TYR A 105 -20.10 15.06 -8.10
C TYR A 105 -19.14 16.03 -7.39
N GLN A 106 -17.91 16.17 -7.87
CA GLN A 106 -16.90 17.10 -7.35
C GLN A 106 -17.02 18.52 -7.94
N ASN A 107 -18.03 18.74 -8.77
CA ASN A 107 -18.31 20.03 -9.38
C ASN A 107 -19.78 20.42 -9.17
N LEU A 108 -20.02 21.71 -8.94
CA LEU A 108 -21.33 22.30 -9.09
C LEU A 108 -21.76 22.29 -10.57
N ALA A 109 -23.06 22.43 -10.83
CA ALA A 109 -23.65 22.41 -12.16
C ALA A 109 -23.14 23.55 -13.07
N ASP A 110 -22.53 24.60 -12.51
CA ASP A 110 -21.86 25.66 -13.25
C ASP A 110 -20.39 25.35 -13.60
N GLY A 111 -19.90 24.17 -13.21
CA GLY A 111 -18.55 23.66 -13.42
C GLY A 111 -17.56 24.05 -12.33
N SER A 112 -17.94 24.88 -11.35
CA SER A 112 -17.04 25.24 -10.24
C SER A 112 -16.81 24.06 -9.28
N ALA A 113 -15.63 24.00 -8.67
CA ALA A 113 -15.26 22.90 -7.78
C ALA A 113 -16.03 22.95 -6.45
N ALA A 114 -16.42 21.77 -5.96
CA ALA A 114 -17.07 21.53 -4.68
C ALA A 114 -16.57 20.20 -4.12
N ASN A 115 -15.48 20.26 -3.35
CA ASN A 115 -14.77 19.07 -2.88
C ASN A 115 -14.88 18.95 -1.36
N ILE A 116 -14.94 17.71 -0.87
CA ILE A 116 -14.77 17.46 0.56
C ILE A 116 -13.28 17.45 0.86
N VAL A 117 -12.90 18.22 1.87
CA VAL A 117 -11.52 18.38 2.34
C VAL A 117 -11.51 17.99 3.81
N VAL A 118 -10.56 17.13 4.19
CA VAL A 118 -10.49 16.51 5.53
C VAL A 118 -9.20 16.96 6.24
N ALA A 119 -9.36 17.53 7.43
CA ALA A 119 -8.23 17.88 8.30
C ALA A 119 -7.43 16.62 8.69
N GLY A 120 -6.10 16.72 8.65
CA GLY A 120 -5.15 15.62 8.83
C GLY A 120 -4.81 14.87 7.54
N TYR A 121 -5.60 15.00 6.48
CA TYR A 121 -5.33 14.39 5.16
C TYR A 121 -4.99 15.44 4.10
N ASP A 122 -5.72 16.55 4.11
CA ASP A 122 -5.61 17.63 3.13
C ASP A 122 -4.98 18.90 3.72
N ASP A 123 -4.12 18.77 4.73
CA ASP A 123 -3.57 19.90 5.50
C ASP A 123 -2.86 20.93 4.62
N GLN A 124 -2.12 20.46 3.59
CA GLN A 124 -1.49 21.37 2.63
C GLN A 124 -2.52 22.28 1.94
N LEU A 125 -3.66 21.72 1.52
CA LEU A 125 -4.71 22.49 0.86
C LEU A 125 -5.43 23.43 1.82
N ILE A 126 -5.63 23.00 3.07
CA ILE A 126 -6.22 23.80 4.15
C ILE A 126 -5.34 25.00 4.47
N GLU A 127 -4.03 24.79 4.60
CA GLU A 127 -3.01 25.83 4.82
C GLU A 127 -2.93 26.80 3.64
N GLU A 128 -2.91 26.29 2.39
CA GLU A 128 -2.91 27.12 1.18
C GLU A 128 -4.15 28.03 1.08
N ARG A 129 -5.29 27.56 1.58
CA ARG A 129 -6.54 28.34 1.67
C ARG A 129 -6.58 29.26 2.89
N GLY A 130 -5.64 29.14 3.82
CA GLY A 130 -5.57 29.91 5.05
C GLY A 130 -6.74 29.64 5.99
N ILE A 131 -7.31 28.43 5.96
CA ILE A 131 -8.45 28.05 6.81
C ILE A 131 -7.91 27.76 8.22
N PRO A 132 -8.48 28.38 9.28
CA PRO A 132 -8.08 28.06 10.65
C PRO A 132 -8.49 26.62 11.00
N PRO A 133 -7.63 25.80 11.62
CA PRO A 133 -8.00 24.45 12.06
C PRO A 133 -9.25 24.43 12.94
N GLU A 134 -9.41 25.42 13.82
CA GLU A 134 -10.57 25.57 14.71
C GLU A 134 -11.88 25.91 13.98
N ALA A 135 -11.82 26.27 12.69
CA ALA A 135 -13.00 26.55 11.86
C ALA A 135 -13.58 25.30 11.19
N ILE A 136 -12.86 24.17 11.23
CA ILE A 136 -13.28 22.88 10.68
C ILE A 136 -13.94 22.08 11.80
N ASP A 137 -15.23 21.79 11.67
CA ASP A 137 -16.01 21.03 12.65
C ASP A 137 -16.91 20.00 11.93
N PRO A 138 -16.77 18.69 12.20
CA PRO A 138 -15.83 18.07 13.15
C PRO A 138 -14.43 17.84 12.57
N VAL A 139 -14.30 17.38 11.33
CA VAL A 139 -13.01 17.11 10.67
C VAL A 139 -13.00 17.37 9.16
N ALA A 140 -14.15 17.71 8.55
CA ALA A 140 -14.24 17.86 7.11
C ALA A 140 -15.15 19.01 6.71
N VAL A 141 -14.85 19.65 5.58
CA VAL A 141 -15.59 20.80 5.04
C VAL A 141 -15.84 20.63 3.55
N LEU A 142 -16.95 21.20 3.06
CA LEU A 142 -17.17 21.37 1.63
C LEU A 142 -16.42 22.63 1.18
N LEU A 143 -15.28 22.43 0.52
CA LEU A 143 -14.46 23.51 -0.02
C LEU A 143 -15.01 23.96 -1.38
N LEU A 144 -15.35 25.24 -1.47
CA LEU A 144 -15.87 25.85 -2.70
C LEU A 144 -14.77 26.61 -3.43
N ALA A 145 -15.00 26.88 -4.72
CA ALA A 145 -14.17 27.80 -5.48
C ALA A 145 -14.21 29.22 -4.84
N PRO A 146 -13.09 29.95 -4.75
CA PRO A 146 -13.07 31.29 -4.17
C PRO A 146 -14.07 32.27 -4.83
N GLY A 147 -14.76 33.05 -4.00
CA GLY A 147 -15.80 34.00 -4.37
C GLY A 147 -17.17 33.39 -4.70
N THR A 148 -17.41 32.11 -4.40
CA THR A 148 -18.69 31.43 -4.68
C THR A 148 -19.81 31.99 -3.81
N LEU A 149 -19.60 32.08 -2.50
CA LEU A 149 -20.61 32.61 -1.56
C LEU A 149 -20.88 34.10 -1.81
N ALA A 150 -19.83 34.86 -2.16
CA ALA A 150 -19.95 36.26 -2.54
C ALA A 150 -20.80 36.46 -3.82
N LYS A 151 -20.65 35.60 -4.84
CA LYS A 151 -21.49 35.63 -6.06
C LYS A 151 -22.95 35.33 -5.77
N LEU A 152 -23.22 34.46 -4.81
CA LEU A 152 -24.57 34.13 -4.32
C LEU A 152 -25.15 35.22 -3.41
N THR A 153 -24.40 36.29 -3.13
CA THR A 153 -24.80 37.37 -2.21
C THR A 153 -25.17 36.84 -0.83
N VAL A 154 -24.44 35.85 -0.33
CA VAL A 154 -24.62 35.24 0.99
C VAL A 154 -23.73 35.99 2.00
N ALA A 155 -24.28 36.29 3.16
CA ALA A 155 -23.57 36.90 4.29
C ALA A 155 -23.72 36.05 5.57
N ASP A 156 -23.00 36.43 6.62
CA ASP A 156 -23.10 35.82 7.95
C ASP A 156 -24.56 35.73 8.44
N GLY A 157 -24.97 34.52 8.81
CA GLY A 157 -26.32 34.15 9.24
C GLY A 157 -27.32 33.85 8.11
N ASP A 158 -26.97 34.09 6.84
CA ASP A 158 -27.81 33.68 5.71
C ASP A 158 -27.86 32.15 5.58
N THR A 159 -28.90 31.64 4.92
CA THR A 159 -29.07 30.19 4.68
C THR A 159 -28.78 29.88 3.22
N VAL A 160 -27.99 28.84 3.00
CA VAL A 160 -27.76 28.25 1.67
C VAL A 160 -28.43 26.89 1.58
N GLY A 161 -28.77 26.47 0.37
CA GLY A 161 -29.31 25.17 0.04
C GLY A 161 -28.45 24.48 -1.01
N LEU A 162 -28.11 23.22 -0.77
CA LEU A 162 -27.43 22.34 -1.71
C LEU A 162 -28.42 21.29 -2.24
N ARG A 163 -28.51 21.18 -3.57
CA ARG A 163 -29.49 20.32 -4.25
C ARG A 163 -28.83 19.54 -5.39
N LEU A 164 -29.22 18.28 -5.56
CA LEU A 164 -28.86 17.50 -6.76
C LEU A 164 -29.90 17.68 -7.87
N THR A 165 -29.49 18.22 -9.02
CA THR A 165 -30.31 18.33 -10.25
C THR A 165 -29.80 17.39 -11.34
N ALA A 166 -30.45 17.38 -12.50
CA ALA A 166 -30.00 16.60 -13.66
C ALA A 166 -28.66 17.11 -14.23
N GLU A 167 -28.32 18.37 -13.97
CA GLU A 167 -27.10 19.04 -14.40
C GLU A 167 -25.95 18.96 -13.38
N GLY A 168 -26.20 18.40 -12.18
CA GLY A 168 -25.21 18.27 -11.10
C GLY A 168 -25.66 18.92 -9.80
N LEU A 169 -24.70 19.18 -8.90
CA LEU A 169 -24.98 19.84 -7.61
C LEU A 169 -25.18 21.34 -7.81
N VAL A 170 -26.21 21.91 -7.20
CA VAL A 170 -26.52 23.35 -7.25
C VAL A 170 -26.52 23.90 -5.84
N LEU A 171 -25.70 24.93 -5.61
CA LEU A 171 -25.68 25.72 -4.39
C LEU A 171 -26.44 27.03 -4.61
N GLU A 172 -27.43 27.32 -3.77
CA GLU A 172 -28.28 28.50 -3.88
C GLU A 172 -28.56 29.16 -2.53
N ARG A 173 -28.85 30.46 -2.53
CA ARG A 173 -29.33 31.18 -1.34
C ARG A 173 -30.80 30.84 -1.08
N VAL A 174 -31.14 30.56 0.17
CA VAL A 174 -32.50 30.17 0.60
C VAL A 174 -33.07 31.25 1.51
N ASP A 175 -34.16 31.89 1.07
CA ASP A 175 -34.84 32.95 1.85
C ASP A 175 -36.14 32.47 2.53
N VAL A 176 -36.68 31.32 2.12
CA VAL A 176 -37.94 30.78 2.65
C VAL A 176 -37.72 29.34 3.09
N ILE A 177 -38.08 29.07 4.35
CA ILE A 177 -38.03 27.76 4.97
C ILE A 177 -39.45 27.22 5.10
N ALA A 178 -39.69 26.00 4.60
CA ALA A 178 -40.99 25.35 4.66
C ALA A 178 -41.25 24.72 6.05
N GLU A 179 -42.53 24.56 6.41
CA GLU A 179 -42.92 23.73 7.54
C GLU A 179 -42.56 22.26 7.26
N HIS A 180 -42.12 21.53 8.28
CA HIS A 180 -41.61 20.17 8.11
C HIS A 180 -41.95 19.24 9.27
N THR A 181 -41.85 17.94 9.00
CA THR A 181 -41.93 16.87 10.02
C THR A 181 -40.62 16.08 10.14
N ALA A 182 -39.50 16.63 9.62
CA ALA A 182 -38.22 15.95 9.54
C ALA A 182 -37.71 15.41 10.87
N GLY A 183 -37.74 16.21 11.95
CA GLY A 183 -37.30 15.76 13.27
C GLY A 183 -38.03 14.49 13.76
N ALA A 184 -39.36 14.42 13.56
CA ALA A 184 -40.14 13.24 13.93
C ALA A 184 -39.85 12.02 13.03
N ARG A 185 -39.46 12.24 11.77
CA ARG A 185 -39.03 11.16 10.86
C ARG A 185 -37.65 10.64 11.22
N LEU A 186 -36.70 11.53 11.53
CA LEU A 186 -35.36 11.16 11.99
C LEU A 186 -35.44 10.41 13.32
N ALA A 187 -36.22 10.90 14.29
CA ALA A 187 -36.41 10.22 15.57
C ALA A 187 -36.97 8.79 15.41
N ALA A 188 -37.76 8.54 14.36
CA ALA A 188 -38.33 7.23 14.08
C ALA A 188 -37.33 6.22 13.47
N THR A 189 -36.15 6.69 13.03
CA THR A 189 -35.08 5.81 12.51
C THR A 189 -34.06 5.42 13.58
N LEU A 190 -34.09 6.03 14.76
CA LEU A 190 -33.06 5.83 15.78
C LEU A 190 -33.30 4.56 16.60
N ASP A 191 -32.21 3.88 16.93
CA ASP A 191 -32.19 2.84 17.96
C ASP A 191 -32.04 3.48 19.36
N ALA A 192 -32.49 2.77 20.41
CA ALA A 192 -32.36 3.21 21.78
C ALA A 192 -31.00 2.86 22.40
N ASP A 193 -30.35 1.82 21.89
CA ASP A 193 -29.15 1.20 22.47
C ASP A 193 -27.88 1.56 21.68
N GLU A 194 -28.00 2.14 20.48
CA GLU A 194 -26.88 2.58 19.64
C GLU A 194 -27.13 3.93 18.95
N PRO A 195 -26.08 4.74 18.73
CA PRO A 195 -26.20 5.97 17.96
C PRO A 195 -26.29 5.65 16.46
N THR A 196 -26.94 6.54 15.73
CA THR A 196 -27.14 6.41 14.29
C THR A 196 -26.41 7.53 13.56
N TYR A 197 -25.65 7.22 12.52
CA TYR A 197 -25.09 8.24 11.63
C TYR A 197 -26.21 9.09 11.01
N VAL A 198 -26.07 10.41 11.06
CA VAL A 198 -27.04 11.39 10.54
C VAL A 198 -27.42 11.07 9.11
N ASP A 199 -26.42 10.78 8.27
CA ASP A 199 -26.61 10.53 6.84
C ASP A 199 -27.51 9.32 6.59
N ALA A 200 -27.21 8.20 7.26
CA ALA A 200 -28.01 6.98 7.18
C ALA A 200 -29.44 7.20 7.68
N ALA A 201 -29.62 7.94 8.78
CA ALA A 201 -30.95 8.29 9.30
C ALA A 201 -31.73 9.15 8.30
N VAL A 202 -31.10 10.15 7.69
CA VAL A 202 -31.69 11.02 6.68
C VAL A 202 -32.07 10.24 5.43
N TRP A 203 -31.20 9.39 4.89
CA TRP A 203 -31.52 8.57 3.72
C TRP A 203 -32.66 7.61 4.01
N THR A 204 -32.68 7.00 5.20
CA THR A 204 -33.75 6.10 5.64
C THR A 204 -35.08 6.84 5.73
N ALA A 205 -35.08 8.05 6.30
CA ALA A 205 -36.25 8.92 6.36
C ALA A 205 -36.73 9.36 4.96
N CYS A 206 -35.81 9.69 4.04
CA CYS A 206 -36.11 10.05 2.65
C CYS A 206 -36.73 8.91 1.84
N VAL A 207 -36.31 7.66 2.10
CA VAL A 207 -36.89 6.46 1.48
C VAL A 207 -38.28 6.18 2.05
N ALA A 208 -38.49 6.42 3.34
CA ALA A 208 -39.79 6.27 3.98
C ALA A 208 -40.79 7.38 3.61
N ASP A 209 -40.31 8.60 3.32
CA ASP A 209 -41.12 9.76 2.99
C ASP A 209 -40.52 10.53 1.80
N ALA A 210 -41.04 10.27 0.60
CA ALA A 210 -40.52 10.83 -0.65
C ALA A 210 -40.68 12.37 -0.77
N ALA A 211 -41.50 13.00 0.09
CA ALA A 211 -41.67 14.45 0.13
C ALA A 211 -40.66 15.13 1.08
N LEU A 212 -39.87 14.36 1.82
CA LEU A 212 -38.92 14.92 2.78
C LEU A 212 -37.76 15.61 2.06
N PHE A 213 -37.42 16.82 2.50
CA PHE A 213 -36.38 17.69 1.93
C PHE A 213 -36.60 18.12 0.47
N THR A 214 -37.78 17.93 -0.14
CA THR A 214 -38.01 18.40 -1.53
C THR A 214 -38.14 19.92 -1.63
N ASP A 215 -38.58 20.56 -0.55
CA ASP A 215 -38.52 22.01 -0.34
C ASP A 215 -37.44 22.33 0.69
N PRO A 216 -36.82 23.53 0.64
CA PRO A 216 -35.85 23.93 1.66
C PRO A 216 -36.52 23.99 3.05
N ILE A 217 -36.00 23.21 4.00
CA ILE A 217 -36.42 23.21 5.40
C ILE A 217 -35.29 23.72 6.31
N LEU A 218 -35.46 23.71 7.64
CA LEU A 218 -34.39 24.13 8.56
C LEU A 218 -33.13 23.25 8.38
N PRO A 219 -31.92 23.78 8.69
CA PRO A 219 -30.71 22.97 8.74
C PRO A 219 -30.86 21.76 9.66
N LEU A 220 -30.17 20.64 9.37
CA LEU A 220 -30.33 19.40 10.13
C LEU A 220 -29.93 19.57 11.59
N SER A 221 -28.89 20.35 11.86
CA SER A 221 -28.47 20.74 13.21
C SER A 221 -29.63 21.38 13.99
N GLU A 222 -30.29 22.38 13.41
CA GLU A 222 -31.47 23.04 14.01
C GLU A 222 -32.65 22.06 14.18
N ILE A 223 -32.89 21.16 13.22
CA ILE A 223 -33.96 20.14 13.31
C ILE A 223 -33.72 19.15 14.45
N VAL A 224 -32.48 18.69 14.61
CA VAL A 224 -32.06 17.73 15.64
C VAL A 224 -32.22 18.39 17.02
N ASP A 225 -31.75 19.63 17.17
CA ASP A 225 -31.82 20.40 18.39
C ASP A 225 -33.28 20.71 18.78
N ASP A 226 -34.10 21.20 17.85
CA ASP A 226 -35.52 21.54 18.09
C ASP A 226 -36.36 20.33 18.50
N HIS A 227 -36.00 19.14 17.99
CA HIS A 227 -36.68 17.88 18.34
C HIS A 227 -36.10 17.23 19.61
N GLY A 228 -35.04 17.80 20.20
CA GLY A 228 -34.41 17.34 21.43
C GLY A 228 -33.65 16.02 21.31
N LEU A 229 -33.17 15.70 20.10
CA LEU A 229 -32.31 14.55 19.84
C LEU A 229 -30.89 14.83 20.35
N ALA A 230 -30.19 13.82 20.84
CA ALA A 230 -28.81 13.94 21.26
C ALA A 230 -27.89 13.84 20.03
N ARG A 231 -26.84 14.66 19.96
CA ARG A 231 -25.87 14.68 18.85
C ARG A 231 -24.44 14.67 19.37
N ARG A 232 -23.56 13.93 18.70
CA ARG A 232 -22.10 14.00 18.88
C ARG A 232 -21.41 13.71 17.54
N GLY A 233 -20.67 14.68 17.01
CA GLY A 233 -20.12 14.61 15.65
C GLY A 233 -21.22 14.31 14.63
N ASP A 234 -21.00 13.30 13.80
CA ASP A 234 -21.92 12.86 12.72
C ASP A 234 -23.00 11.88 13.19
N SER A 235 -23.10 11.66 14.50
CA SER A 235 -24.04 10.71 15.10
C SER A 235 -25.17 11.41 15.85
N ILE A 236 -26.38 10.88 15.70
CA ILE A 236 -27.58 11.27 16.44
C ILE A 236 -28.16 10.07 17.20
N ALA A 237 -28.78 10.36 18.34
CA ALA A 237 -29.39 9.35 19.20
C ALA A 237 -30.61 9.93 19.92
N PRO A 238 -31.47 9.08 20.54
CA PRO A 238 -32.58 9.55 21.34
C PRO A 238 -32.14 10.47 22.48
N SER A 239 -33.07 11.32 22.95
CA SER A 239 -32.80 12.24 24.05
C SER A 239 -32.30 11.49 25.30
N GLY A 240 -31.17 11.94 25.86
CA GLY A 240 -30.56 11.33 27.05
C GLY A 240 -29.62 10.13 26.77
N PHE A 241 -29.31 9.83 25.51
CA PHE A 241 -28.31 8.82 25.15
C PHE A 241 -26.92 9.16 25.68
N ASP A 242 -26.22 8.16 26.22
CA ASP A 242 -24.88 8.31 26.78
C ASP A 242 -23.82 7.84 25.76
N PHE A 243 -23.36 8.77 24.92
CA PHE A 243 -22.33 8.49 23.92
C PHE A 243 -21.01 8.02 24.54
N GLY A 244 -20.66 8.51 25.74
CA GLY A 244 -19.42 8.13 26.41
C GLY A 244 -19.46 6.66 26.82
N ARG A 245 -20.55 6.26 27.48
CA ARG A 245 -20.77 4.87 27.86
C ARG A 245 -20.83 3.93 26.64
N TRP A 246 -21.56 4.30 25.60
CA TRP A 246 -21.65 3.47 24.39
C TRP A 246 -20.29 3.29 23.70
N GLN A 247 -19.51 4.37 23.54
CA GLN A 247 -18.17 4.29 22.95
C GLN A 247 -17.24 3.39 23.78
N PHE A 248 -17.32 3.50 25.11
CA PHE A 248 -16.55 2.68 26.02
C PHE A 248 -16.93 1.19 25.92
N GLU A 249 -18.23 0.87 25.96
CA GLU A 249 -18.74 -0.49 25.79
C GLU A 249 -18.33 -1.06 24.42
N ARG A 250 -18.40 -0.25 23.35
CA ARG A 250 -17.98 -0.66 22.00
C ARG A 250 -16.48 -0.91 21.90
N ARG A 251 -15.64 -0.09 22.54
CA ARG A 251 -14.19 -0.31 22.61
C ARG A 251 -13.87 -1.62 23.34
N CYS A 252 -14.58 -1.93 24.42
CA CYS A 252 -14.45 -3.21 25.12
C CYS A 252 -14.79 -4.40 24.19
N GLU A 253 -15.92 -4.36 23.49
CA GLU A 253 -16.31 -5.41 22.55
C GLU A 253 -15.28 -5.64 21.44
N LEU A 254 -14.79 -4.54 20.84
CA LEU A 254 -13.79 -4.60 19.78
C LEU A 254 -12.47 -5.20 20.27
N LEU A 255 -12.01 -4.83 21.48
CA LEU A 255 -10.79 -5.40 22.06
C LEU A 255 -10.97 -6.88 22.44
N ALA A 256 -12.14 -7.25 22.96
CA ALA A 256 -12.47 -8.65 23.25
C ALA A 256 -12.45 -9.51 21.99
N GLU A 257 -13.05 -9.04 20.89
CA GLU A 257 -13.06 -9.74 19.61
C GLU A 257 -11.66 -9.80 18.98
N ARG A 258 -10.95 -8.68 18.92
CA ARG A 258 -9.62 -8.57 18.30
C ARG A 258 -8.60 -9.49 18.96
N HIS A 259 -8.59 -9.54 20.29
CA HIS A 259 -7.57 -10.26 21.06
C HIS A 259 -8.05 -11.62 21.59
N GLY A 260 -9.33 -11.95 21.40
CA GLY A 260 -9.92 -13.21 21.89
C GLY A 260 -9.93 -13.33 23.42
N ILE A 261 -10.00 -12.20 24.12
CA ILE A 261 -10.06 -12.11 25.59
C ILE A 261 -11.51 -12.03 26.08
N ASP A 262 -11.73 -12.27 27.38
CA ASP A 262 -13.06 -12.11 27.96
C ASP A 262 -13.43 -10.63 28.16
N VAL A 263 -14.72 -10.38 28.42
CA VAL A 263 -15.28 -9.02 28.52
C VAL A 263 -14.76 -8.29 29.76
N ASP A 264 -14.47 -8.99 30.85
CA ASP A 264 -13.93 -8.37 32.08
C ASP A 264 -12.47 -7.93 31.86
N ASP A 265 -11.69 -8.76 31.16
CA ASP A 265 -10.33 -8.45 30.72
C ASP A 265 -10.29 -7.28 29.72
N ALA A 266 -11.22 -7.25 28.76
CA ALA A 266 -11.33 -6.15 27.81
C ALA A 266 -11.76 -4.83 28.48
N LEU A 267 -12.60 -4.91 29.53
CA LEU A 267 -12.98 -3.77 30.35
C LEU A 267 -11.76 -3.17 31.08
N VAL A 268 -10.94 -4.04 31.69
CA VAL A 268 -9.69 -3.65 32.36
C VAL A 268 -8.76 -2.97 31.36
N LEU A 269 -8.53 -3.60 30.21
CA LEU A 269 -7.65 -3.07 29.17
C LEU A 269 -8.15 -1.71 28.65
N THR A 270 -9.44 -1.58 28.34
CA THR A 270 -10.06 -0.33 27.90
C THR A 270 -9.85 0.78 28.92
N THR A 271 -10.06 0.50 30.21
CA THR A 271 -9.90 1.49 31.27
C THR A 271 -8.44 1.92 31.44
N LEU A 272 -7.49 0.98 31.34
CA LEU A 272 -6.06 1.30 31.37
C LEU A 272 -5.63 2.13 30.15
N LEU A 273 -6.22 1.88 28.98
CA LEU A 273 -6.01 2.68 27.78
C LEU A 273 -6.56 4.10 27.93
N GLU A 274 -7.69 4.31 28.59
CA GLU A 274 -8.16 5.67 28.88
C GLU A 274 -7.22 6.44 29.82
N LEU A 275 -6.63 5.76 30.81
CA LEU A 275 -5.61 6.36 31.68
C LEU A 275 -4.32 6.69 30.93
N TYR A 276 -3.94 5.82 29.99
CA TYR A 276 -2.85 6.08 29.06
C TYR A 276 -3.15 7.29 28.17
N ASP A 277 -4.32 7.34 27.52
CA ASP A 277 -4.75 8.46 26.64
C ASP A 277 -4.75 9.79 27.41
N GLN A 278 -5.13 9.79 28.70
CA GLN A 278 -5.03 10.96 29.57
C GLN A 278 -3.58 11.37 29.83
N THR A 279 -2.71 10.40 30.11
CA THR A 279 -1.28 10.65 30.34
C THR A 279 -0.61 11.20 29.09
N TRP A 280 -0.96 10.67 27.92
CA TRP A 280 -0.48 11.14 26.63
C TRP A 280 -0.89 12.59 26.36
N ARG A 281 -2.17 12.96 26.58
CA ARG A 281 -2.62 14.35 26.40
C ARG A 281 -1.86 15.34 27.29
N ILE A 282 -1.59 14.96 28.55
CA ILE A 282 -0.82 15.81 29.47
C ILE A 282 0.60 16.06 28.96
N LEU A 283 1.22 15.05 28.33
CA LEU A 283 2.55 15.19 27.75
C LEU A 283 2.51 16.03 26.47
N ALA A 284 1.55 15.80 25.59
CA ALA A 284 1.37 16.59 24.36
C ALA A 284 1.17 18.09 24.67
N GLU A 285 0.33 18.41 25.65
CA GLU A 285 0.11 19.80 26.10
C GLU A 285 1.38 20.45 26.68
N ALA A 286 2.29 19.66 27.26
CA ALA A 286 3.55 20.16 27.80
C ALA A 286 4.59 20.42 26.71
N ASP A 287 4.67 19.54 25.70
CA ASP A 287 5.57 19.71 24.55
C ASP A 287 5.15 20.94 23.70
N ASP A 288 3.84 21.15 23.47
CA ASP A 288 3.31 22.32 22.76
C ASP A 288 3.61 23.64 23.50
N ALA A 289 3.67 23.61 24.84
CA ALA A 289 4.00 24.78 25.66
C ALA A 289 5.50 25.14 25.57
N ASP A 290 6.39 24.15 25.44
CA ASP A 290 7.82 24.38 25.29
C ASP A 290 8.19 24.95 23.88
N ASP A 291 7.37 24.68 22.85
CA ASP A 291 7.54 25.27 21.50
C ASP A 291 6.88 26.67 21.34
N ALA A 292 5.90 27.01 22.18
CA ALA A 292 5.21 28.31 22.14
C ALA A 292 5.95 29.45 22.88
N ASP A 293 6.95 29.15 23.69
CA ASP A 293 7.63 30.14 24.55
C ASP A 293 8.95 30.67 23.97
N ALA A 294 8.82 31.55 22.96
CA ALA A 294 9.86 32.52 22.62
C ALA A 294 9.45 34.00 22.75
N ASP A 295 8.17 34.36 22.93
CA ASP A 295 7.77 35.75 23.24
C ASP A 295 6.25 35.85 23.58
N ALA A 296 5.82 35.52 24.80
CA ALA A 296 4.56 36.03 25.36
C ALA A 296 4.62 36.15 26.90
N PRO A 297 4.11 37.23 27.51
CA PRO A 297 4.17 37.41 28.96
C PRO A 297 2.98 36.76 29.67
N ASP A 298 3.29 35.88 30.63
CA ASP A 298 2.54 35.53 31.86
C ASP A 298 1.09 36.09 31.96
N GLU A 299 0.12 35.32 31.48
CA GLU A 299 -1.23 35.32 32.07
C GLU A 299 -1.44 33.99 32.79
N ALA A 300 -1.21 34.03 34.10
CA ALA A 300 -1.57 32.96 35.01
C ALA A 300 -3.08 32.76 35.00
N ASP A 301 -3.54 31.72 34.29
CA ASP A 301 -4.85 31.12 34.49
C ASP A 301 -4.69 29.73 35.09
N GLU A 302 -5.59 29.41 36.02
CA GLU A 302 -5.40 28.41 37.06
C GLU A 302 -5.17 26.99 36.52
N SER A 303 -3.96 26.44 36.71
CA SER A 303 -3.72 25.01 36.60
C SER A 303 -4.73 24.27 37.49
N PRO A 304 -5.50 23.29 36.98
CA PRO A 304 -6.29 22.44 37.84
C PRO A 304 -5.32 21.56 38.63
N THR A 305 -4.95 22.04 39.81
CA THR A 305 -4.31 21.21 40.82
C THR A 305 -5.26 20.06 41.13
N LEU A 306 -4.91 18.87 40.65
CA LEU A 306 -5.49 17.62 41.08
C LEU A 306 -5.33 17.52 42.60
N GLN A 307 -6.36 17.91 43.35
CA GLN A 307 -6.53 17.44 44.71
C GLN A 307 -6.78 15.93 44.61
N PRO A 308 -6.00 15.08 45.29
CA PRO A 308 -6.27 13.65 45.31
C PRO A 308 -7.63 13.44 45.97
N ALA A 309 -8.61 12.99 45.19
CA ALA A 309 -9.79 12.39 45.78
C ALA A 309 -9.32 11.06 46.38
N ASP A 310 -9.29 10.98 47.72
CA ASP A 310 -8.88 9.81 48.54
C ASP A 310 -9.59 8.47 48.19
N HIS A 311 -10.50 8.46 47.21
CA HIS A 311 -11.26 7.31 46.73
C HIS A 311 -10.86 6.83 45.31
N SER A 312 -10.11 7.61 44.51
CA SER A 312 -9.69 7.19 43.15
C SER A 312 -8.43 6.32 43.12
N ASP A 313 -7.58 6.42 44.14
CA ASP A 313 -6.32 5.66 44.22
C ASP A 313 -6.52 4.15 44.47
N ASP A 314 -7.61 3.76 45.14
CA ASP A 314 -7.92 2.34 45.43
C ASP A 314 -8.40 1.62 44.16
N VAL A 315 -9.30 2.26 43.38
CA VAL A 315 -9.86 1.71 42.14
C VAL A 315 -8.80 1.58 41.04
N THR A 316 -7.93 2.59 40.89
CA THR A 316 -6.81 2.52 39.94
C THR A 316 -5.82 1.43 40.31
N GLY A 317 -5.53 1.24 41.61
CA GLY A 317 -4.71 0.13 42.10
C GLY A 317 -5.32 -1.25 41.83
N GLU A 318 -6.64 -1.41 41.97
CA GLU A 318 -7.35 -2.66 41.67
C GLU A 318 -7.34 -3.01 40.17
N LEU A 319 -7.51 -2.01 39.29
CA LEU A 319 -7.39 -2.19 37.83
C LEU A 319 -5.96 -2.56 37.45
N GLY A 320 -4.98 -1.82 37.95
CA GLY A 320 -3.57 -2.12 37.68
C GLY A 320 -3.09 -3.44 38.28
N ALA A 321 -3.80 -4.01 39.24
CA ALA A 321 -3.52 -5.34 39.78
C ALA A 321 -3.78 -6.46 38.77
N GLN A 322 -4.68 -6.25 37.80
CA GLN A 322 -5.05 -7.24 36.79
C GLN A 322 -3.92 -7.51 35.79
N LEU A 323 -2.99 -6.56 35.60
CA LEU A 323 -1.75 -6.79 34.84
C LEU A 323 -0.82 -7.83 35.50
N ALA A 324 -1.22 -8.42 36.63
CA ALA A 324 -0.63 -9.66 37.09
C ALA A 324 -0.85 -10.83 36.11
N ASP A 325 -1.77 -10.72 35.15
CA ASP A 325 -1.77 -11.57 33.96
C ASP A 325 -0.78 -11.00 32.91
N PRO A 326 0.28 -11.75 32.55
CA PRO A 326 1.21 -11.32 31.50
C PRO A 326 0.53 -11.04 30.15
N LEU A 327 -0.56 -11.72 29.80
CA LEU A 327 -1.27 -11.47 28.54
C LEU A 327 -1.83 -10.03 28.51
N LEU A 328 -2.49 -9.60 29.58
CA LEU A 328 -3.03 -8.23 29.65
C LEU A 328 -1.93 -7.16 29.59
N ALA A 329 -0.77 -7.41 30.22
CA ALA A 329 0.36 -6.50 30.13
C ALA A 329 0.88 -6.39 28.69
N GLN A 330 0.98 -7.53 27.98
CA GLN A 330 1.40 -7.56 26.58
C GLN A 330 0.41 -6.84 25.67
N LEU A 331 -0.89 -7.04 25.87
CA LEU A 331 -1.94 -6.37 25.09
C LEU A 331 -1.95 -4.86 25.34
N LEU A 332 -1.68 -4.41 26.57
CA LEU A 332 -1.54 -2.98 26.86
C LEU A 332 -0.40 -2.36 26.06
N VAL A 333 0.78 -3.02 25.97
CA VAL A 333 1.86 -2.55 25.09
C VAL A 333 1.43 -2.51 23.64
N ALA A 334 0.75 -3.55 23.15
CA ALA A 334 0.33 -3.65 21.75
C ALA A 334 -0.64 -2.53 21.34
N GLU A 335 -1.45 -2.03 22.27
CA GLU A 335 -2.43 -0.96 22.03
C GLU A 335 -1.92 0.44 22.39
N THR A 336 -0.71 0.58 22.97
CA THR A 336 -0.15 1.88 23.40
C THR A 336 1.13 2.27 22.67
N VAL A 337 2.00 1.31 22.37
CA VAL A 337 3.34 1.57 21.82
C VAL A 337 3.36 1.23 20.33
N GLY A 338 3.03 2.23 19.50
CA GLY A 338 3.22 2.22 18.05
C GLY A 338 4.61 2.72 17.61
N SER A 339 4.73 3.17 16.36
CA SER A 339 5.97 3.72 15.76
C SER A 339 6.36 5.10 16.28
N ASP A 340 5.53 5.74 17.12
CA ASP A 340 5.72 7.11 17.61
C ASP A 340 6.36 7.18 19.01
N HIS A 341 7.31 8.11 19.18
CA HIS A 341 8.06 8.36 20.41
C HIS A 341 7.18 8.92 21.53
N GLY A 342 6.15 9.71 21.19
CA GLY A 342 5.23 10.31 22.16
C GLY A 342 4.45 9.26 22.97
N GLY A 343 4.11 8.12 22.33
CA GLY A 343 3.39 7.04 23.00
C GLY A 343 4.25 6.25 24.01
N ALA A 344 5.52 6.03 23.70
CA ALA A 344 6.45 5.35 24.60
C ALA A 344 6.67 6.15 25.91
N ALA A 345 6.83 7.47 25.80
CA ALA A 345 6.98 8.35 26.97
C ALA A 345 5.74 8.31 27.89
N ALA A 346 4.54 8.37 27.32
CA ALA A 346 3.29 8.27 28.07
C ALA A 346 3.15 6.93 28.81
N LEU A 347 3.51 5.82 28.16
CA LEU A 347 3.50 4.50 28.81
C LEU A 347 4.50 4.43 29.97
N GLY A 348 5.71 4.97 29.80
CA GLY A 348 6.73 5.01 30.84
C GLY A 348 6.27 5.79 32.08
N LEU A 349 5.67 6.96 31.86
CA LEU A 349 5.12 7.79 32.95
C LEU A 349 3.95 7.10 33.65
N LEU A 350 3.00 6.54 32.90
CA LEU A 350 1.89 5.77 33.46
C LEU A 350 2.41 4.62 34.33
N ALA A 351 3.42 3.89 33.84
CA ALA A 351 3.99 2.77 34.57
C ALA A 351 4.65 3.20 35.90
N GLU A 352 5.37 4.32 35.89
CA GLU A 352 5.98 4.89 37.09
C GLU A 352 4.93 5.34 38.12
N MET A 353 3.83 5.92 37.66
CA MET A 353 2.72 6.36 38.53
C MET A 353 1.96 5.18 39.16
N MET A 354 1.81 4.07 38.42
CA MET A 354 0.96 2.94 38.81
C MET A 354 1.69 1.91 39.67
N GLU A 355 2.98 1.67 39.47
CA GLU A 355 3.73 0.66 40.22
C GLU A 355 3.60 0.77 41.76
N PRO A 356 3.65 1.97 42.38
CA PRO A 356 3.50 2.10 43.83
C PRO A 356 2.10 1.75 44.34
N LYS A 357 1.07 1.91 43.49
CA LYS A 357 -0.36 1.76 43.83
C LYS A 357 -0.84 0.31 43.75
N VAL A 358 -0.15 -0.54 42.99
CA VAL A 358 -0.57 -1.93 42.76
C VAL A 358 0.03 -2.93 43.78
N PRO A 359 -0.64 -4.07 44.00
CA PRO A 359 -0.13 -5.13 44.85
C PRO A 359 1.19 -5.71 44.31
N ARG A 360 1.98 -6.31 45.21
CA ARG A 360 3.32 -6.86 44.89
C ARG A 360 3.32 -7.81 43.68
N ALA A 361 2.26 -8.60 43.51
CA ALA A 361 2.14 -9.55 42.40
C ALA A 361 2.07 -8.89 41.02
N ALA A 362 1.55 -7.67 40.92
CA ALA A 362 1.41 -6.95 39.65
C ALA A 362 2.56 -5.99 39.36
N ARG A 363 3.37 -5.62 40.36
CA ARG A 363 4.46 -4.64 40.19
C ARG A 363 5.48 -5.03 39.13
N VAL A 364 5.71 -6.33 38.94
CA VAL A 364 6.63 -6.83 37.90
C VAL A 364 6.16 -6.47 36.49
N ALA A 365 4.85 -6.47 36.23
CA ALA A 365 4.30 -6.05 34.94
C ALA A 365 4.52 -4.57 34.68
N TRP A 366 4.28 -3.70 35.67
CA TRP A 366 4.52 -2.26 35.55
C TRP A 366 6.00 -1.92 35.40
N ARG A 367 6.87 -2.65 36.11
CA ARG A 367 8.33 -2.56 35.96
C ARG A 367 8.77 -2.96 34.55
N TRP A 368 8.14 -3.99 33.98
CA TRP A 368 8.37 -4.42 32.59
C TRP A 368 7.87 -3.39 31.57
N LEU A 369 6.67 -2.81 31.75
CA LEU A 369 6.15 -1.75 30.89
C LEU A 369 7.10 -0.55 30.81
N ARG A 370 7.70 -0.16 31.95
CA ARG A 370 8.73 0.88 31.99
C ARG A 370 9.96 0.50 31.15
N ALA A 371 10.40 -0.75 31.24
CA ALA A 371 11.52 -1.23 30.42
C ALA A 371 11.21 -1.19 28.92
N VAL A 372 10.00 -1.58 28.52
CA VAL A 372 9.55 -1.51 27.12
C VAL A 372 9.54 -0.07 26.63
N ALA A 373 8.99 0.86 27.43
CA ALA A 373 9.00 2.29 27.11
C ALA A 373 10.43 2.82 26.91
N LEU A 374 11.36 2.48 27.81
CA LEU A 374 12.77 2.90 27.70
C LEU A 374 13.47 2.29 26.48
N GLU A 375 13.22 1.01 26.15
CA GLU A 375 13.78 0.38 24.94
C GLU A 375 13.32 1.13 23.68
N ARG A 376 12.06 1.60 23.66
CA ARG A 376 11.46 2.35 22.55
C ARG A 376 11.95 3.78 22.42
N LEU A 377 12.34 4.39 23.55
CA LEU A 377 12.98 5.71 23.59
C LEU A 377 14.50 5.63 23.29
N GLY A 378 15.04 4.44 23.00
CA GLY A 378 16.46 4.21 22.71
C GLY A 378 17.35 4.06 23.95
N ASP A 379 16.79 4.13 25.16
CA ASP A 379 17.51 4.02 26.45
C ASP A 379 17.78 2.55 26.84
N THR A 380 18.48 1.83 25.96
CA THR A 380 18.77 0.39 26.08
C THR A 380 19.39 -0.01 27.43
N GLU A 381 20.29 0.80 27.99
CA GLU A 381 20.95 0.48 29.26
C GLU A 381 20.01 0.59 30.47
N GLU A 382 19.10 1.57 30.48
CA GLU A 382 18.12 1.70 31.56
C GLU A 382 17.01 0.66 31.40
N ALA A 383 16.58 0.38 30.17
CA ALA A 383 15.64 -0.69 29.87
C ALA A 383 16.12 -2.04 30.47
N GLU A 384 17.39 -2.40 30.25
CA GLU A 384 17.94 -3.61 30.85
C GLU A 384 17.98 -3.57 32.38
N ARG A 385 18.31 -2.41 32.98
CA ARG A 385 18.29 -2.27 34.45
C ARG A 385 16.90 -2.54 35.01
N GLU A 386 15.87 -2.01 34.36
CA GLU A 386 14.47 -2.25 34.75
C GLU A 386 14.06 -3.71 34.54
N LEU A 387 14.49 -4.36 33.45
CA LEU A 387 14.27 -5.80 33.24
C LEU A 387 14.94 -6.68 34.29
N LEU A 388 16.19 -6.38 34.67
CA LEU A 388 16.90 -7.09 35.73
C LEU A 388 16.24 -6.86 37.10
N ALA A 389 15.72 -5.66 37.35
CA ALA A 389 14.93 -5.37 38.54
C ALA A 389 13.63 -6.19 38.52
N ALA A 390 12.92 -6.27 37.40
CA ALA A 390 11.73 -7.09 37.21
C ALA A 390 12.01 -8.59 37.46
N GLU A 391 13.09 -9.16 36.88
CA GLU A 391 13.51 -10.55 37.12
C GLU A 391 13.81 -10.80 38.61
N SER A 392 14.33 -9.81 39.33
CA SER A 392 14.60 -9.93 40.77
C SER A 392 13.32 -9.91 41.63
N MET A 393 12.25 -9.28 41.13
CA MET A 393 10.95 -9.18 41.81
C MET A 393 10.16 -10.48 41.67
N ASP A 394 10.11 -11.01 40.45
CA ASP A 394 9.53 -12.32 40.13
C ASP A 394 10.42 -13.06 39.11
N PRO A 395 11.17 -14.10 39.55
CA PRO A 395 12.05 -14.85 38.67
C PRO A 395 11.35 -15.69 37.61
N ASP A 396 10.05 -15.92 37.70
CA ASP A 396 9.32 -16.82 36.80
C ASP A 396 8.34 -16.05 35.89
N TRP A 397 8.35 -14.71 35.93
CA TRP A 397 7.51 -13.88 35.04
C TRP A 397 8.01 -13.91 33.59
N PRO A 398 7.19 -14.32 32.62
CA PRO A 398 7.69 -14.64 31.28
C PRO A 398 8.24 -13.44 30.49
N LEU A 399 7.57 -12.28 30.52
CA LEU A 399 7.90 -11.14 29.65
C LEU A 399 9.31 -10.56 29.92
N PRO A 400 9.72 -10.24 31.17
CA PRO A 400 11.10 -9.82 31.43
C PRO A 400 12.14 -10.87 31.03
N LEU A 401 11.83 -12.15 31.14
CA LEU A 401 12.77 -13.23 30.82
C LEU A 401 12.98 -13.34 29.31
N ILE A 402 11.93 -13.19 28.51
CA ILE A 402 12.00 -13.17 27.04
C ILE A 402 12.87 -11.99 26.59
N ASP A 403 12.63 -10.80 27.15
CA ASP A 403 13.40 -9.61 26.79
C ASP A 403 14.86 -9.71 27.22
N LEU A 404 15.13 -10.15 28.45
CA LEU A 404 16.51 -10.43 28.89
C LEU A 404 17.19 -11.50 28.02
N ALA A 405 16.44 -12.43 27.42
CA ALA A 405 17.00 -13.40 26.50
C ALA A 405 17.44 -12.75 25.18
N ARG A 406 16.70 -11.73 24.70
CA ARG A 406 17.10 -10.87 23.56
C ARG A 406 18.40 -10.14 23.90
N PHE A 407 18.48 -9.45 25.05
CA PHE A 407 19.70 -8.80 25.52
C PHE A 407 20.89 -9.75 25.69
N ALA A 408 20.65 -10.97 26.19
CA ALA A 408 21.67 -12.01 26.28
C ALA A 408 22.15 -12.46 24.89
N SER A 409 21.22 -12.58 23.93
CA SER A 409 21.53 -12.88 22.53
C SER A 409 22.42 -11.81 21.93
N ASP A 410 22.08 -10.53 22.11
CA ASP A 410 22.87 -9.40 21.60
C ASP A 410 24.31 -9.43 22.10
N ARG A 411 24.52 -9.79 23.37
CA ARG A 411 25.84 -9.98 23.98
C ARG A 411 26.59 -11.25 23.58
N GLY A 412 25.97 -12.11 22.78
CA GLY A 412 26.56 -13.40 22.41
C GLY A 412 26.51 -14.46 23.52
N ASP A 413 25.66 -14.29 24.56
CA ASP A 413 25.50 -15.24 25.67
C ASP A 413 24.38 -16.26 25.42
N VAL A 414 24.74 -17.29 24.65
CA VAL A 414 23.84 -18.41 24.29
C VAL A 414 23.26 -19.11 25.52
N GLU A 415 24.07 -19.38 26.54
CA GLU A 415 23.63 -20.18 27.70
C GLU A 415 22.66 -19.39 28.57
N ARG A 416 22.90 -18.10 28.77
CA ARG A 416 21.98 -17.22 29.50
C ARG A 416 20.66 -17.07 28.76
N GLY A 417 20.68 -16.80 27.45
CA GLY A 417 19.46 -16.66 26.64
C GLY A 417 18.61 -17.93 26.66
N LEU A 418 19.22 -19.10 26.44
CA LEU A 418 18.51 -20.38 26.52
C LEU A 418 18.00 -20.71 27.93
N ALA A 419 18.71 -20.29 28.99
CA ALA A 419 18.25 -20.51 30.36
C ALA A 419 17.03 -19.63 30.71
N LEU A 420 17.00 -18.40 30.19
CA LEU A 420 15.89 -17.47 30.34
C LEU A 420 14.64 -17.95 29.60
N LEU A 421 14.75 -18.30 28.32
CA LEU A 421 13.62 -18.80 27.51
C LEU A 421 13.01 -20.07 28.10
N ARG A 422 13.84 -20.99 28.60
CA ARG A 422 13.35 -22.19 29.32
C ARG A 422 12.57 -21.86 30.60
N ARG A 423 12.92 -20.78 31.30
CA ARG A 423 12.19 -20.33 32.50
C ARG A 423 10.90 -19.62 32.15
N ALA A 424 10.91 -18.83 31.08
CA ALA A 424 9.70 -18.19 30.54
C ALA A 424 8.65 -19.22 30.07
N GLY A 425 9.06 -20.46 29.78
CA GLY A 425 8.17 -21.53 29.32
C GLY A 425 7.92 -21.50 27.81
N ASP A 426 8.54 -20.57 27.08
CA ASP A 426 8.40 -20.42 25.64
C ASP A 426 9.55 -21.12 24.90
N LEU A 427 9.37 -22.42 24.66
CA LEU A 427 10.36 -23.26 23.96
C LEU A 427 10.26 -23.18 22.45
N ASP A 428 9.16 -22.64 21.92
CA ASP A 428 8.89 -22.51 20.49
C ASP A 428 9.30 -21.12 19.97
N HIS A 429 9.69 -20.19 20.86
CA HIS A 429 10.24 -18.89 20.50
C HIS A 429 11.37 -19.01 19.46
N PRO A 430 11.36 -18.23 18.34
CA PRO A 430 12.36 -18.32 17.26
C PRO A 430 13.81 -18.24 17.74
N LEU A 431 14.06 -17.38 18.74
CA LEU A 431 15.36 -17.23 19.41
C LEU A 431 15.92 -18.55 19.98
N VAL A 432 15.08 -19.51 20.37
CA VAL A 432 15.56 -20.82 20.86
C VAL A 432 16.33 -21.56 19.78
N ALA A 433 15.78 -21.65 18.56
CA ALA A 433 16.42 -22.33 17.44
C ALA A 433 17.73 -21.62 17.05
N LEU A 434 17.70 -20.28 17.00
CA LEU A 434 18.87 -19.45 16.70
C LEU A 434 20.01 -19.69 17.71
N LEU A 435 19.73 -19.59 19.01
CA LEU A 435 20.72 -19.79 20.06
C LEU A 435 21.24 -21.24 20.09
N GLN A 436 20.39 -22.23 19.84
CA GLN A 436 20.80 -23.63 19.75
C GLN A 436 21.78 -23.88 18.60
N ALA A 437 21.54 -23.27 17.43
CA ALA A 437 22.43 -23.39 16.26
C ALA A 437 23.84 -22.82 16.54
N HIS A 438 23.93 -21.84 17.44
CA HIS A 438 25.19 -21.18 17.80
C HIS A 438 25.81 -21.69 19.11
N ARG A 439 25.23 -22.73 19.72
CA ARG A 439 25.72 -23.31 20.98
C ARG A 439 27.00 -24.12 20.76
N VAL A 440 28.06 -23.77 21.50
CA VAL A 440 29.36 -24.45 21.41
C VAL A 440 29.52 -25.47 22.54
N GLY A 441 29.87 -26.70 22.17
CA GLY A 441 30.28 -27.74 23.13
C GLY A 441 31.76 -27.59 23.54
N PRO A 442 32.15 -28.14 24.72
CA PRO A 442 33.55 -28.14 25.11
C PRO A 442 34.40 -28.89 24.09
N ARG A 443 35.63 -28.39 23.88
CA ARG A 443 36.61 -29.03 23.00
C ARG A 443 36.97 -30.41 23.55
N ASN A 444 36.80 -31.42 22.70
CA ASN A 444 37.12 -32.81 23.03
C ASN A 444 38.60 -33.14 22.81
N ASP A 445 39.31 -32.28 22.06
CA ASP A 445 40.73 -32.43 21.72
C ASP A 445 41.68 -31.79 22.75
N LEU A 446 41.16 -31.07 23.74
CA LEU A 446 41.96 -30.36 24.76
C LEU A 446 41.60 -30.81 26.19
N GLY A 447 42.59 -31.33 26.93
CA GLY A 447 42.39 -31.78 28.30
C GLY A 447 42.08 -30.63 29.26
N ARG A 448 41.14 -30.83 30.20
CA ARG A 448 40.67 -29.80 31.17
C ARG A 448 41.79 -29.02 31.90
N ASN A 449 42.94 -29.65 32.16
CA ASN A 449 44.08 -29.02 32.86
C ASN A 449 45.22 -28.54 31.95
N GLU A 450 45.11 -28.73 30.63
CA GLU A 450 46.12 -28.33 29.64
C GLU A 450 46.11 -26.81 29.42
N PRO A 451 47.20 -26.22 28.90
CA PRO A 451 47.22 -24.81 28.49
C PRO A 451 46.10 -24.52 27.48
N CYS A 452 45.41 -23.39 27.65
CA CYS A 452 44.30 -23.01 26.79
C CYS A 452 44.78 -22.67 25.37
N TRP A 453 43.98 -23.03 24.36
CA TRP A 453 44.26 -22.81 22.94
C TRP A 453 44.44 -21.33 22.56
N CYS A 454 43.84 -20.40 23.34
CA CYS A 454 43.88 -18.96 23.09
C CYS A 454 45.25 -18.30 23.38
N GLY A 455 46.28 -19.08 23.74
CA GLY A 455 47.63 -18.55 24.01
C GLY A 455 47.78 -17.83 25.36
N SER A 456 46.76 -17.78 26.22
CA SER A 456 46.82 -17.07 27.52
C SER A 456 47.73 -17.71 28.57
N GLY A 457 48.20 -18.93 28.32
CA GLY A 457 48.98 -19.74 29.28
C GLY A 457 48.18 -20.24 30.49
N ARG A 458 46.89 -19.88 30.64
CA ARG A 458 46.00 -20.39 31.69
C ARG A 458 45.55 -21.82 31.37
N LYS A 459 45.21 -22.61 32.40
CA LYS A 459 44.57 -23.92 32.20
C LYS A 459 43.23 -23.74 31.50
N TYR A 460 42.90 -24.61 30.55
CA TYR A 460 41.64 -24.57 29.79
C TYR A 460 40.41 -24.40 30.70
N LYS A 461 40.32 -25.16 31.80
CA LYS A 461 39.24 -25.03 32.81
C LYS A 461 39.09 -23.68 33.50
N LYS A 462 40.12 -22.85 33.48
CA LYS A 462 40.17 -21.51 34.10
C LYS A 462 40.16 -20.41 33.05
N CYS A 463 40.04 -20.77 31.77
CA CYS A 463 40.10 -19.84 30.65
C CYS A 463 38.84 -19.97 29.80
N HIS A 464 38.81 -20.89 28.82
CA HIS A 464 37.72 -21.00 27.85
C HIS A 464 36.80 -22.20 28.03
N LEU A 465 37.05 -23.11 28.98
CA LEU A 465 36.13 -24.24 29.19
C LEU A 465 34.76 -23.74 29.68
N GLY A 466 33.72 -23.95 28.87
CA GLY A 466 32.38 -23.40 29.09
C GLY A 466 32.24 -21.92 28.72
N ARG A 467 33.20 -21.38 27.94
CA ARG A 467 33.21 -20.01 27.40
C ARG A 467 33.74 -20.00 25.96
N GLU A 468 33.60 -21.12 25.27
CA GLU A 468 33.96 -21.24 23.87
C GLU A 468 32.97 -20.44 23.03
N GLN A 469 33.49 -19.67 22.08
CA GLN A 469 32.70 -18.95 21.10
C GLN A 469 33.02 -19.51 19.72
N LEU A 470 32.03 -19.43 18.83
CA LEU A 470 32.21 -19.70 17.42
C LEU A 470 33.11 -18.62 16.80
N ALA A 471 33.83 -18.98 15.73
CA ALA A 471 34.56 -18.01 14.93
C ALA A 471 33.59 -16.96 14.38
N LEU A 472 34.08 -15.74 14.09
CA LEU A 472 33.22 -14.64 13.64
C LEU A 472 32.40 -15.06 12.41
N ALA A 473 33.01 -15.70 11.41
CA ALA A 473 32.33 -16.21 10.21
C ALA A 473 31.18 -17.19 10.46
N GLN A 474 31.13 -17.81 11.63
CA GLN A 474 30.04 -18.71 12.03
C GLN A 474 28.95 -18.01 12.86
N ARG A 475 29.18 -16.75 13.28
CA ARG A 475 28.23 -15.89 14.01
C ARG A 475 27.62 -14.79 13.12
N VAL A 476 28.11 -14.59 11.90
CA VAL A 476 27.63 -13.56 10.97
C VAL A 476 26.12 -13.63 10.75
N ASN A 477 25.55 -14.83 10.54
CA ASN A 477 24.09 -14.98 10.46
C ASN A 477 23.40 -14.55 11.76
N TRP A 478 23.97 -14.88 12.92
CA TRP A 478 23.41 -14.45 14.19
C TRP A 478 23.43 -12.93 14.35
N LEU A 479 24.49 -12.24 13.87
CA LEU A 479 24.54 -10.79 13.85
C LEU A 479 23.42 -10.19 12.98
N TYR A 480 23.21 -10.74 11.77
CA TYR A 480 22.10 -10.33 10.89
C TYR A 480 20.74 -10.53 11.58
N GLU A 481 20.51 -11.67 12.21
CA GLU A 481 19.26 -11.98 12.93
C GLU A 481 19.02 -11.06 14.14
N LYS A 482 20.07 -10.53 14.79
CA LYS A 482 19.90 -9.52 15.85
C LYS A 482 19.33 -8.22 15.28
N ALA A 483 19.81 -7.80 14.11
CA ALA A 483 19.30 -6.63 13.42
C ALA A 483 17.87 -6.86 12.89
N ALA A 484 17.59 -8.03 12.30
CA ALA A 484 16.24 -8.39 11.86
C ALA A 484 15.24 -8.42 13.03
N HIS A 485 15.63 -8.95 14.19
CA HIS A 485 14.78 -8.87 15.39
C HIS A 485 14.56 -7.44 15.88
N HIS A 486 15.51 -6.52 15.68
CA HIS A 486 15.33 -5.11 16.00
C HIS A 486 14.24 -4.48 15.14
N VAL A 487 14.16 -4.79 13.84
CA VAL A 487 13.06 -4.35 12.94
C VAL A 487 11.70 -4.74 13.51
N TYR A 488 11.55 -6.00 13.97
CA TYR A 488 10.30 -6.45 14.58
C TYR A 488 9.99 -5.86 15.95
N ALA A 489 11.01 -5.44 16.70
CA ALA A 489 10.90 -4.92 18.05
C ALA A 489 10.82 -3.39 18.11
N ALA A 490 11.16 -2.68 17.03
CA ALA A 490 11.15 -1.22 16.92
C ALA A 490 10.01 -0.73 16.00
N GLY A 491 10.05 0.54 15.57
CA GLY A 491 9.00 1.21 14.78
C GLY A 491 8.97 0.85 13.29
N TRP A 492 9.72 -0.16 12.84
CA TRP A 492 9.97 -0.44 11.42
C TRP A 492 8.94 -1.37 10.75
N ARG A 493 7.95 -1.86 11.50
CA ARG A 493 6.97 -2.84 10.98
C ARG A 493 6.11 -2.27 9.86
N GLU A 494 5.79 -1.00 9.91
CA GLU A 494 5.00 -0.32 8.88
C GLU A 494 5.76 -0.27 7.56
N LEU A 495 7.01 0.22 7.58
CA LEU A 495 7.88 0.20 6.40
C LEU A 495 8.12 -1.23 5.88
N LEU A 496 8.29 -2.22 6.77
CA LEU A 496 8.40 -3.62 6.37
C LEU A 496 7.14 -4.13 5.65
N ALA A 497 5.96 -3.75 6.12
CA ALA A 497 4.70 -4.10 5.48
C ALA A 497 4.53 -3.39 4.12
N GLU A 498 4.91 -2.12 4.02
CA GLU A 498 4.84 -1.33 2.79
C GLU A 498 5.77 -1.88 1.69
N VAL A 499 7.05 -2.09 2.03
CA VAL A 499 8.03 -2.71 1.12
C VAL A 499 7.61 -4.14 0.79
N GLY A 500 7.09 -4.88 1.77
CA GLY A 500 6.56 -6.23 1.57
C GLY A 500 5.39 -6.29 0.60
N TYR A 501 4.44 -5.35 0.70
CA TYR A 501 3.34 -5.22 -0.23
C TYR A 501 3.86 -4.96 -1.66
N GLU A 502 4.78 -4.00 -1.83
CA GLU A 502 5.35 -3.68 -3.15
C GLU A 502 6.04 -4.88 -3.80
N ARG A 503 6.69 -5.72 -2.99
CA ARG A 503 7.31 -6.96 -3.49
C ARG A 503 6.29 -7.91 -4.12
N TYR A 504 5.09 -8.01 -3.54
CA TYR A 504 4.12 -9.06 -3.85
C TYR A 504 2.84 -8.56 -4.54
N ARG A 505 2.63 -7.25 -4.71
CA ARG A 505 1.41 -6.63 -5.27
C ARG A 505 0.97 -7.14 -6.63
N HIS A 506 1.89 -7.71 -7.41
CA HIS A 506 1.60 -8.27 -8.73
C HIS A 506 1.23 -9.76 -8.72
N THR A 507 1.37 -10.44 -7.57
CA THR A 507 1.27 -11.90 -7.47
C THR A 507 0.28 -12.38 -6.42
N HIS A 508 -0.06 -11.54 -5.45
CA HIS A 508 -0.94 -11.87 -4.33
C HIS A 508 -1.99 -10.77 -4.14
N ASP A 509 -3.07 -11.08 -3.42
CA ASP A 509 -3.97 -10.05 -2.90
C ASP A 509 -3.30 -9.26 -1.76
N LEU A 510 -3.97 -8.19 -1.30
CA LEU A 510 -3.40 -7.27 -0.31
C LEU A 510 -2.92 -7.97 0.97
N PHE A 511 -3.74 -8.87 1.55
CA PHE A 511 -3.41 -9.50 2.83
C PHE A 511 -2.31 -10.55 2.66
N GLU A 512 -2.38 -11.37 1.60
CA GLU A 512 -1.35 -12.36 1.30
C GLU A 512 -0.01 -11.70 0.92
N ALA A 513 -0.03 -10.54 0.24
CA ALA A 513 1.15 -9.80 -0.14
C ALA A 513 1.95 -9.30 1.08
N VAL A 514 1.25 -8.73 2.08
CA VAL A 514 1.89 -8.25 3.30
C VAL A 514 2.50 -9.41 4.09
N ASP A 515 1.76 -10.50 4.31
CA ASP A 515 2.25 -11.65 5.08
C ASP A 515 3.47 -12.32 4.41
N ALA A 516 3.41 -12.53 3.09
CA ALA A 516 4.54 -13.05 2.33
C ALA A 516 5.74 -12.09 2.35
N GLY A 517 5.49 -10.79 2.25
CA GLY A 517 6.50 -9.74 2.31
C GLY A 517 7.26 -9.72 3.64
N MET A 518 6.56 -9.86 4.77
CA MET A 518 7.18 -9.84 6.10
C MET A 518 8.18 -11.01 6.31
N ALA A 519 7.98 -12.12 5.62
CA ALA A 519 8.88 -13.29 5.69
C ALA A 519 10.00 -13.28 4.62
N ASP A 520 10.07 -12.28 3.76
CA ASP A 520 11.02 -12.22 2.65
C ASP A 520 12.37 -11.62 3.07
N ASP A 521 13.45 -12.37 2.89
CA ASP A 521 14.82 -11.95 3.23
C ASP A 521 15.25 -10.66 2.49
N LEU A 522 14.79 -10.45 1.25
CA LEU A 522 15.10 -9.26 0.47
C LEU A 522 14.37 -8.04 1.01
N VAL A 523 13.09 -8.20 1.39
CA VAL A 523 12.29 -7.14 2.01
C VAL A 523 12.93 -6.71 3.34
N MET A 524 13.31 -7.68 4.19
CA MET A 524 14.00 -7.40 5.45
C MET A 524 15.32 -6.64 5.24
N ASP A 525 16.14 -7.03 4.27
CA ASP A 525 17.42 -6.37 3.99
C ASP A 525 17.26 -4.95 3.44
N VAL A 526 16.25 -4.74 2.59
CA VAL A 526 15.90 -3.42 2.09
C VAL A 526 15.51 -2.49 3.24
N VAL A 527 14.69 -2.96 4.19
CA VAL A 527 14.36 -2.17 5.39
C VAL A 527 15.60 -1.93 6.27
N LEU A 528 16.46 -2.93 6.43
CA LEU A 528 17.67 -2.82 7.23
C LEU A 528 18.64 -1.76 6.68
N PHE A 529 18.94 -1.78 5.38
CA PHE A 529 20.01 -0.96 4.83
C PHE A 529 19.51 0.27 4.10
N GLU A 530 18.58 0.11 3.16
CA GLU A 530 17.98 1.25 2.44
C GLU A 530 16.98 2.02 3.32
N GLY A 531 16.28 1.33 4.24
CA GLY A 531 15.38 1.98 5.20
C GLY A 531 16.10 2.60 6.40
N GLY A 532 17.34 2.18 6.69
CA GLY A 532 18.15 2.71 7.79
C GLY A 532 18.02 1.98 9.13
N ALA A 533 17.18 0.94 9.23
CA ALA A 533 16.97 0.21 10.48
C ALA A 533 18.24 -0.47 11.05
N PHE A 534 19.19 -0.83 10.19
CA PHE A 534 20.48 -1.40 10.61
C PHE A 534 21.38 -0.34 11.27
N ALA A 535 21.32 0.91 10.80
CA ALA A 535 22.06 2.01 11.42
C ALA A 535 21.50 2.32 12.81
N GLU A 536 20.18 2.40 12.94
CA GLU A 536 19.51 2.57 14.24
C GLU A 536 19.82 1.40 15.19
N PHE A 537 19.75 0.16 14.70
CA PHE A 537 20.13 -1.03 15.49
C PHE A 537 21.53 -0.88 16.09
N LEU A 538 22.50 -0.42 15.30
CA LEU A 538 23.87 -0.26 15.78
C LEU A 538 24.01 0.92 16.75
N GLU A 539 23.28 2.00 16.55
CA GLU A 539 23.23 3.14 17.47
C GLU A 539 22.64 2.73 18.83
N VAL A 540 21.48 2.09 18.81
CA VAL A 540 20.69 1.77 20.01
C VAL A 540 21.22 0.53 20.74
N ARG A 541 21.65 -0.51 20.01
CA ARG A 541 22.03 -1.82 20.58
C ARG A 541 23.52 -2.15 20.40
N GLY A 542 24.28 -1.38 19.63
CA GLY A 542 25.68 -1.69 19.32
C GLY A 542 26.62 -1.78 20.52
N SER A 543 26.30 -1.08 21.62
CA SER A 543 27.05 -1.16 22.89
C SER A 543 26.95 -2.52 23.57
N LEU A 544 25.95 -3.32 23.23
CA LEU A 544 25.74 -4.67 23.76
C LEU A 544 26.52 -5.73 22.98
N LEU A 545 26.83 -5.48 21.70
CA LEU A 545 27.44 -6.46 20.82
C LEU A 545 28.87 -6.80 21.26
N PRO A 546 29.34 -8.05 21.07
CA PRO A 546 30.76 -8.36 21.10
C PRO A 546 31.57 -7.41 20.20
N ASP A 547 32.75 -6.97 20.65
CA ASP A 547 33.58 -5.98 19.94
C ASP A 547 33.84 -6.35 18.46
N ASP A 548 34.00 -7.65 18.16
CA ASP A 548 34.26 -8.12 16.81
C ASP A 548 33.01 -8.16 15.91
N GLU A 549 31.83 -8.42 16.48
CA GLU A 549 30.54 -8.29 15.80
C GLU A 549 30.19 -6.82 15.56
N ARG A 550 30.42 -5.95 16.53
CA ARG A 550 30.21 -4.51 16.38
C ARG A 550 31.07 -3.94 15.26
N LEU A 551 32.37 -4.24 15.25
CA LEU A 551 33.28 -3.80 14.19
C LEU A 551 32.85 -4.32 12.82
N LEU A 552 32.30 -5.55 12.76
CA LEU A 552 31.79 -6.11 11.52
C LEU A 552 30.50 -5.39 11.06
N ALA A 553 29.57 -5.10 11.98
CA ALA A 553 28.38 -4.32 11.68
C ALA A 553 28.71 -2.90 11.19
N GLU A 554 29.69 -2.23 11.81
CA GLU A 554 30.21 -0.93 11.34
C GLU A 554 30.77 -1.02 9.90
N GLN A 555 31.35 -2.16 9.51
CA GLN A 555 31.78 -2.39 8.12
C GLN A 555 30.60 -2.63 7.17
N TRP A 556 29.54 -3.30 7.62
CA TRP A 556 28.36 -3.56 6.78
C TRP A 556 27.64 -2.27 6.38
N LEU A 557 27.63 -1.26 7.25
CA LEU A 557 27.10 0.08 6.93
C LEU A 557 27.85 0.79 5.79
N LEU A 558 29.07 0.36 5.47
CA LEU A 558 29.86 0.91 4.37
C LEU A 558 29.69 0.15 3.05
N VAL A 559 28.95 -0.96 3.07
CA VAL A 559 28.69 -1.78 1.88
C VAL A 559 27.36 -1.34 1.30
N GLU A 560 27.35 -1.00 0.01
CA GLU A 560 26.13 -0.71 -0.75
C GLU A 560 25.61 -1.96 -1.48
N ARG A 561 24.31 -1.96 -1.79
CA ARG A 561 23.73 -2.92 -2.72
C ARG A 561 24.28 -2.64 -4.11
N SER A 562 24.57 -3.69 -4.86
CA SER A 562 25.10 -3.54 -6.20
C SER A 562 24.57 -4.61 -7.15
N LEU A 563 24.83 -4.37 -8.43
CA LEU A 563 24.53 -5.27 -9.52
C LEU A 563 25.78 -6.06 -9.87
N PHE A 564 25.68 -7.38 -9.81
CA PHE A 564 26.79 -8.30 -9.97
C PHE A 564 26.61 -9.20 -11.19
N ASP A 565 27.71 -9.40 -11.92
CA ASP A 565 27.85 -10.42 -12.96
C ASP A 565 28.40 -11.71 -12.35
N VAL A 566 27.69 -12.82 -12.52
CA VAL A 566 28.14 -14.13 -12.03
C VAL A 566 29.17 -14.70 -13.01
N GLU A 567 30.45 -14.73 -12.63
CA GLU A 567 31.52 -15.19 -13.51
C GLU A 567 31.73 -16.71 -13.43
N ASP A 568 31.83 -17.26 -12.22
CA ASP A 568 32.03 -18.70 -11.98
C ASP A 568 31.17 -19.20 -10.81
N VAL A 569 30.74 -20.46 -10.89
CA VAL A 569 29.92 -21.09 -9.87
C VAL A 569 30.52 -22.44 -9.50
N LYS A 570 30.78 -22.63 -8.20
CA LYS A 570 31.18 -23.92 -7.61
C LYS A 570 30.01 -24.45 -6.79
N PRO A 571 29.17 -25.35 -7.34
CA PRO A 571 27.91 -25.74 -6.71
C PRO A 571 28.08 -26.28 -5.28
N GLY A 572 27.34 -25.68 -4.35
CA GLY A 572 27.37 -26.02 -2.93
C GLY A 572 28.56 -25.45 -2.15
N VAL A 573 29.39 -24.61 -2.78
CA VAL A 573 30.63 -24.09 -2.19
C VAL A 573 30.69 -22.56 -2.28
N SER A 574 30.83 -22.00 -3.49
CA SER A 574 31.08 -20.56 -3.68
C SER A 574 30.62 -20.07 -5.04
N VAL A 575 30.51 -18.75 -5.17
CA VAL A 575 30.20 -18.04 -6.41
C VAL A 575 31.22 -16.91 -6.57
N THR A 576 31.84 -16.82 -7.74
CA THR A 576 32.69 -15.67 -8.10
C THR A 576 31.81 -14.66 -8.82
N VAL A 577 31.73 -13.45 -8.28
CA VAL A 577 30.93 -12.36 -8.83
C VAL A 577 31.77 -11.12 -9.07
N ARG A 578 31.46 -10.39 -10.14
CA ARG A 578 32.06 -9.10 -10.45
C ARG A 578 31.02 -8.01 -10.31
N ASP A 579 31.30 -7.02 -9.47
CA ASP A 579 30.48 -5.83 -9.34
C ASP A 579 30.54 -5.04 -10.66
N VAL A 580 29.36 -4.76 -11.24
CA VAL A 580 29.26 -4.05 -12.52
C VAL A 580 29.49 -2.55 -12.35
N ARG A 581 29.20 -1.98 -11.18
CA ARG A 581 29.37 -0.56 -10.85
C ARG A 581 30.84 -0.24 -10.53
N SER A 582 31.50 -1.07 -9.71
CA SER A 582 32.89 -0.83 -9.28
C SER A 582 33.94 -1.56 -10.12
N GLY A 583 33.58 -2.71 -10.72
CA GLY A 583 34.50 -3.61 -11.42
C GLY A 583 35.23 -4.60 -10.49
N ASP A 584 35.00 -4.55 -9.18
CA ASP A 584 35.65 -5.44 -8.20
C ASP A 584 35.12 -6.87 -8.30
N THR A 585 36.00 -7.85 -8.05
CA THR A 585 35.64 -9.27 -8.07
C THR A 585 35.68 -9.87 -6.67
N HIS A 586 34.64 -10.62 -6.32
CA HIS A 586 34.47 -11.24 -5.02
C HIS A 586 34.26 -12.75 -5.14
N ASP A 587 34.98 -13.52 -4.33
CA ASP A 587 34.74 -14.96 -4.14
C ASP A 587 33.83 -15.18 -2.93
N VAL A 588 32.53 -15.28 -3.20
CA VAL A 588 31.48 -15.33 -2.17
C VAL A 588 31.21 -16.75 -1.72
N VAL A 589 31.30 -17.00 -0.41
CA VAL A 589 30.97 -18.31 0.17
C VAL A 589 29.45 -18.41 0.30
N SER A 590 28.82 -19.24 -0.53
CA SER A 590 27.38 -19.49 -0.44
C SER A 590 27.03 -20.88 -0.91
N ARG A 591 26.50 -21.71 0.00
CA ARG A 591 26.10 -23.10 -0.32
C ARG A 591 24.76 -23.19 -1.04
N THR A 592 23.86 -22.26 -0.76
CA THR A 592 22.49 -22.25 -1.31
C THR A 592 22.46 -21.54 -2.65
N ALA A 593 23.06 -20.34 -2.76
CA ALA A 593 23.04 -19.57 -4.00
C ALA A 593 23.82 -20.28 -5.12
N SER A 594 24.99 -20.85 -4.82
CA SER A 594 25.81 -21.58 -5.80
C SER A 594 25.13 -22.82 -6.41
N ARG A 595 24.00 -23.28 -5.86
CA ARG A 595 23.21 -24.39 -6.45
C ARG A 595 22.20 -23.91 -7.49
N HIS A 596 21.85 -22.63 -7.49
CA HIS A 596 20.78 -22.07 -8.32
C HIS A 596 21.30 -21.06 -9.34
N LEU A 597 22.36 -20.31 -9.00
CA LEU A 597 22.99 -19.34 -9.89
C LEU A 597 23.77 -20.03 -11.01
N LYS A 598 23.86 -19.33 -12.15
CA LYS A 598 24.59 -19.76 -13.35
C LYS A 598 25.55 -18.66 -13.80
N SER A 599 26.69 -19.07 -14.35
CA SER A 599 27.62 -18.14 -15.00
C SER A 599 26.90 -17.33 -16.10
N GLY A 600 27.20 -16.04 -16.17
CA GLY A 600 26.61 -15.05 -17.08
C GLY A 600 25.32 -14.38 -16.58
N GLN A 601 24.75 -14.82 -15.45
CA GLN A 601 23.57 -14.18 -14.85
C GLN A 601 23.93 -12.85 -14.19
N LEU A 602 23.01 -11.87 -14.26
CA LEU A 602 23.06 -10.66 -13.45
C LEU A 602 22.22 -10.83 -12.20
N ILE A 603 22.75 -10.40 -11.06
CA ILE A 603 22.05 -10.43 -9.77
C ILE A 603 22.19 -9.11 -9.04
N CYS A 604 21.11 -8.59 -8.48
CA CYS A 604 21.13 -7.51 -7.50
C CYS A 604 21.23 -8.13 -6.10
N ALA A 605 22.27 -7.77 -5.35
CA ALA A 605 22.53 -8.35 -4.04
C ALA A 605 23.43 -7.44 -3.20
N ARG A 606 23.65 -7.82 -1.94
CA ARG A 606 24.64 -7.21 -1.05
C ARG A 606 25.72 -8.24 -0.69
N VAL A 607 26.99 -7.92 -0.98
CA VAL A 607 28.15 -8.77 -0.66
C VAL A 607 28.89 -8.15 0.52
N VAL A 608 28.72 -8.72 1.71
CA VAL A 608 29.28 -8.17 2.95
C VAL A 608 30.45 -9.02 3.47
N PRO A 609 31.39 -8.41 4.21
CA PRO A 609 32.41 -9.17 4.93
C PRO A 609 31.79 -10.09 5.98
N ALA A 610 32.35 -11.28 6.13
CA ALA A 610 31.94 -12.29 7.09
C ALA A 610 33.06 -12.67 8.09
N GLY A 611 34.16 -11.92 8.12
CA GLY A 611 35.34 -12.25 8.92
C GLY A 611 36.27 -13.27 8.25
N ASP A 612 37.50 -13.40 8.78
CA ASP A 612 38.57 -14.23 8.20
C ASP A 612 38.80 -14.00 6.69
N ASP A 613 38.72 -12.74 6.25
CA ASP A 613 38.80 -12.29 4.84
C ASP A 613 37.75 -12.91 3.90
N SER A 614 36.70 -13.54 4.45
CA SER A 614 35.60 -14.12 3.68
C SER A 614 34.45 -13.12 3.48
N VAL A 615 33.68 -13.31 2.40
CA VAL A 615 32.47 -12.52 2.10
C VAL A 615 31.28 -13.44 1.83
N GLN A 616 30.07 -12.95 2.12
CA GLN A 616 28.81 -13.68 1.98
C GLN A 616 27.72 -12.79 1.35
N PHE A 617 26.68 -13.44 0.78
CA PHE A 617 25.44 -12.77 0.42
C PHE A 617 24.53 -12.69 1.65
N PHE A 618 23.95 -11.52 1.92
CA PHE A 618 22.82 -11.35 2.83
C PHE A 618 21.65 -10.71 2.10
N GLY A 619 20.46 -10.91 2.65
CA GLY A 619 19.31 -10.10 2.26
C GLY A 619 18.72 -10.40 0.89
N GLY A 620 18.67 -11.68 0.54
CA GLY A 620 18.16 -12.13 -0.75
C GLY A 620 19.14 -11.92 -1.90
N ILE A 621 18.85 -12.58 -3.03
CA ILE A 621 19.59 -12.45 -4.28
C ILE A 621 18.55 -12.34 -5.38
N GLU A 622 18.47 -11.17 -6.00
CA GLU A 622 17.46 -10.90 -7.02
C GLU A 622 18.03 -11.05 -8.43
N PRO A 623 17.55 -11.98 -9.26
CA PRO A 623 17.99 -12.11 -10.65
C PRO A 623 17.49 -10.93 -11.49
N ILE A 624 18.37 -10.32 -12.28
CA ILE A 624 18.07 -9.14 -13.10
C ILE A 624 18.19 -9.49 -14.58
N ALA A 625 17.22 -9.06 -15.39
CA ALA A 625 17.29 -9.24 -16.83
C ALA A 625 18.28 -8.24 -17.44
N LEU A 626 18.96 -8.63 -18.53
CA LEU A 626 19.99 -7.79 -19.15
C LEU A 626 19.49 -6.39 -19.56
N HIS A 627 18.24 -6.28 -19.99
CA HIS A 627 17.63 -5.02 -20.40
C HIS A 627 17.31 -4.07 -19.24
N GLU A 628 17.29 -4.56 -18.00
CA GLU A 628 17.04 -3.77 -16.79
C GLU A 628 18.35 -3.25 -16.18
N ARG A 629 19.51 -3.70 -16.69
CA ARG A 629 20.82 -3.47 -16.08
C ARG A 629 21.13 -1.98 -15.88
N ASP A 630 21.03 -1.20 -16.94
CA ASP A 630 21.48 0.19 -16.91
C ASP A 630 20.51 1.04 -16.08
N SER A 631 19.20 0.82 -16.23
CA SER A 631 18.18 1.50 -15.40
C SER A 631 18.31 1.17 -13.91
N LEU A 632 18.66 -0.08 -13.56
CA LEU A 632 18.91 -0.45 -12.17
C LEU A 632 20.20 0.18 -11.63
N ILE A 633 21.26 0.29 -12.45
CA ILE A 633 22.49 1.00 -12.05
C ILE A 633 22.19 2.47 -11.79
N GLU A 634 21.47 3.14 -12.70
CA GLU A 634 21.07 4.54 -12.53
C GLU A 634 20.22 4.73 -11.27
N LEU A 635 19.30 3.81 -11.00
CA LEU A 635 18.49 3.83 -9.79
C LEU A 635 19.36 3.70 -8.53
N LEU A 636 20.25 2.70 -8.47
CA LEU A 636 21.13 2.49 -7.31
C LEU A 636 22.09 3.66 -7.09
N ASP A 637 22.57 4.31 -8.15
CA ASP A 637 23.42 5.50 -8.08
C ASP A 637 22.65 6.75 -7.58
N ALA A 638 21.32 6.73 -7.64
CA ALA A 638 20.45 7.80 -7.15
C ALA A 638 20.05 7.64 -5.67
N GLU A 639 20.49 6.57 -5.00
CA GLU A 639 20.14 6.24 -3.60
C GLU A 639 18.60 6.21 -3.38
N PRO A 640 17.92 5.22 -3.98
CA PRO A 640 16.46 5.16 -3.99
C PRO A 640 15.93 4.86 -2.59
N ASP A 641 14.71 5.32 -2.32
CA ASP A 641 14.01 4.88 -1.12
C ASP A 641 13.66 3.38 -1.19
N PRO A 642 13.36 2.74 -0.04
CA PRO A 642 13.05 1.32 0.03
C PRO A 642 11.92 0.85 -0.90
N VAL A 643 10.88 1.67 -1.07
CA VAL A 643 9.68 1.36 -1.85
C VAL A 643 9.98 1.47 -3.33
N GLU A 644 10.67 2.53 -3.76
CA GLU A 644 11.09 2.72 -5.15
C GLU A 644 12.03 1.59 -5.61
N LEU A 645 13.00 1.20 -4.76
CA LEU A 645 13.88 0.08 -5.05
C LEU A 645 13.07 -1.22 -5.18
N MET A 646 12.11 -1.45 -4.30
CA MET A 646 11.33 -2.69 -4.31
C MET A 646 10.41 -2.79 -5.52
N ASP A 647 9.78 -1.69 -5.94
CA ASP A 647 9.04 -1.63 -7.20
C ASP A 647 9.93 -2.09 -8.36
N ALA A 648 11.11 -1.47 -8.50
CA ALA A 648 12.04 -1.78 -9.58
C ALA A 648 12.47 -3.26 -9.60
N LEU A 649 12.77 -3.83 -8.42
CA LEU A 649 13.15 -5.25 -8.28
C LEU A 649 11.99 -6.23 -8.46
N SER A 650 10.75 -5.74 -8.47
CA SER A 650 9.53 -6.55 -8.57
C SER A 650 8.82 -6.41 -9.91
N ARG A 651 9.27 -5.51 -10.80
CA ARG A 651 8.70 -5.29 -12.15
C ARG A 651 8.60 -6.55 -13.00
N ARG A 652 9.51 -7.51 -12.85
CA ARG A 652 9.45 -8.77 -13.60
C ARG A 652 8.20 -9.61 -13.29
N PHE A 653 7.54 -9.34 -12.16
CA PHE A 653 6.27 -9.96 -11.79
C PHE A 653 5.06 -9.17 -12.31
N ALA A 654 5.26 -7.92 -12.72
CA ALA A 654 4.20 -7.10 -13.26
C ALA A 654 3.61 -7.74 -14.54
N PRO A 655 2.29 -7.61 -14.77
CA PRO A 655 1.68 -8.05 -16.02
C PRO A 655 2.36 -7.40 -17.22
N ALA A 656 2.66 -8.20 -18.25
CA ALA A 656 3.28 -7.69 -19.47
C ALA A 656 2.37 -6.64 -20.14
N THR A 657 2.84 -5.40 -20.24
CA THR A 657 2.11 -4.35 -20.96
C THR A 657 2.21 -4.61 -22.46
N LEU A 658 1.07 -4.94 -23.09
CA LEU A 658 1.01 -5.18 -24.52
C LEU A 658 0.96 -3.84 -25.26
N THR A 659 1.96 -3.58 -26.10
CA THR A 659 1.99 -2.41 -26.99
C THR A 659 1.84 -2.83 -28.46
N ASN A 660 1.29 -1.95 -29.27
CA ASN A 660 1.25 -2.11 -30.71
C ASN A 660 2.65 -1.89 -31.31
N THR A 661 2.80 -2.09 -32.63
CA THR A 661 4.12 -1.94 -33.28
C THR A 661 4.68 -0.53 -33.31
N GLU A 662 3.88 0.48 -33.00
CA GLU A 662 4.33 1.87 -32.88
C GLU A 662 4.59 2.28 -31.42
N GLY A 663 4.41 1.37 -30.46
CA GLY A 663 4.66 1.59 -29.03
C GLY A 663 3.44 2.03 -28.23
N ASP A 664 2.27 2.25 -28.85
CA ASP A 664 1.06 2.63 -28.09
C ASP A 664 0.49 1.42 -27.34
N PRO A 665 -0.13 1.58 -26.17
CA PRO A 665 -0.86 0.51 -25.49
C PRO A 665 -1.93 -0.12 -26.40
N LEU A 666 -2.00 -1.45 -26.42
CA LEU A 666 -3.02 -2.18 -27.19
C LEU A 666 -4.41 -1.97 -26.57
N ALA A 667 -5.35 -1.51 -27.40
CA ALA A 667 -6.74 -1.37 -27.03
C ALA A 667 -7.64 -1.67 -28.23
N ILE A 668 -8.76 -2.35 -28.02
CA ILE A 668 -9.80 -2.51 -29.03
C ILE A 668 -10.63 -1.22 -29.02
N CYS A 669 -10.42 -0.39 -30.03
CA CYS A 669 -11.16 0.85 -30.17
C CYS A 669 -12.12 0.73 -31.35
N GLN A 670 -13.41 0.97 -31.10
CA GLN A 670 -14.45 1.01 -32.10
C GLN A 670 -15.27 2.29 -31.93
N ALA A 671 -15.38 3.09 -32.97
CA ALA A 671 -16.22 4.29 -32.96
C ALA A 671 -17.22 4.26 -34.12
N THR A 672 -18.46 4.65 -33.85
CA THR A 672 -19.49 4.85 -34.87
C THR A 672 -19.78 6.33 -35.00
N VAL A 673 -19.53 6.89 -36.19
CA VAL A 673 -19.70 8.31 -36.49
C VAL A 673 -20.86 8.49 -37.46
N ARG A 674 -21.81 9.38 -37.14
CA ARG A 674 -22.85 9.82 -38.08
C ARG A 674 -22.35 11.03 -38.86
N LEU A 675 -22.35 10.90 -40.19
CA LEU A 675 -21.86 11.91 -41.12
C LEU A 675 -22.95 12.93 -41.46
N GLY A 676 -22.60 14.21 -41.52
CA GLY A 676 -23.48 15.29 -41.94
C GLY A 676 -23.63 15.37 -43.47
N ASP A 677 -22.56 15.08 -44.22
CA ASP A 677 -22.55 15.01 -45.69
C ASP A 677 -21.76 13.77 -46.18
N PRO A 678 -22.43 12.61 -46.28
CA PRO A 678 -21.77 11.34 -46.58
C PRO A 678 -21.04 11.31 -47.93
N GLU A 679 -21.52 12.01 -48.96
CA GLU A 679 -20.89 12.02 -50.29
C GLU A 679 -19.62 12.86 -50.30
N ARG A 680 -19.62 14.00 -49.59
CA ARG A 680 -18.42 14.84 -49.44
C ARG A 680 -17.33 14.15 -48.63
N VAL A 681 -17.72 13.44 -47.57
CA VAL A 681 -16.79 12.69 -46.71
C VAL A 681 -16.12 11.56 -47.49
N GLU A 682 -16.86 10.85 -48.35
CA GLU A 682 -16.30 9.76 -49.15
C GLU A 682 -15.14 10.19 -50.03
N ALA A 683 -15.27 11.33 -50.73
CA ALA A 683 -14.20 11.86 -51.58
C ALA A 683 -12.94 12.25 -50.79
N ALA A 684 -13.11 12.70 -49.54
CA ALA A 684 -12.00 13.04 -48.66
C ALA A 684 -11.36 11.80 -48.00
N LEU A 685 -12.14 10.75 -47.73
CA LEU A 685 -11.62 9.45 -47.29
C LEU A 685 -10.80 8.77 -48.39
N ASP A 686 -11.21 8.88 -49.65
CA ASP A 686 -10.45 8.39 -50.81
C ASP A 686 -9.09 9.13 -50.98
N GLU A 687 -8.96 10.36 -50.47
CA GLU A 687 -7.69 11.11 -50.46
C GLU A 687 -6.82 10.77 -49.23
N ALA A 688 -7.44 10.45 -48.10
CA ALA A 688 -6.75 10.25 -46.82
C ALA A 688 -6.39 8.78 -46.51
N TYR A 689 -7.08 7.80 -47.13
CA TYR A 689 -6.96 6.38 -46.81
C TYR A 689 -6.99 5.50 -48.06
N ASP A 690 -6.45 4.28 -47.95
CA ASP A 690 -6.44 3.32 -49.05
C ASP A 690 -7.80 2.62 -49.18
N ARG A 691 -8.49 2.83 -50.30
CA ARG A 691 -9.79 2.20 -50.56
C ARG A 691 -9.65 0.72 -50.91
N ALA A 692 -10.40 -0.15 -50.23
CA ALA A 692 -10.53 -1.56 -50.60
C ALA A 692 -11.45 -1.69 -51.84
N HIS A 693 -10.94 -2.29 -52.92
CA HIS A 693 -11.62 -2.31 -54.23
C HIS A 693 -12.51 -3.56 -54.47
N ASP A 694 -12.58 -4.51 -53.53
CA ASP A 694 -13.26 -5.81 -53.69
C ASP A 694 -14.50 -6.01 -52.77
N ASP A 695 -14.89 -5.02 -51.96
CA ASP A 695 -16.01 -5.14 -51.01
C ASP A 695 -17.32 -4.48 -51.52
N GLU A 696 -18.49 -5.11 -51.26
CA GLU A 696 -19.82 -4.56 -51.60
C GLU A 696 -20.16 -3.28 -50.80
N THR A 697 -19.51 -3.08 -49.65
CA THR A 697 -19.60 -1.89 -48.78
C THR A 697 -18.32 -1.06 -48.86
N PRO A 698 -18.39 0.29 -48.96
CA PRO A 698 -17.20 1.12 -48.99
C PRO A 698 -16.35 0.95 -47.71
N ARG A 699 -15.08 0.55 -47.91
CA ARG A 699 -14.11 0.29 -46.85
C ARG A 699 -12.76 0.94 -47.18
N TRP A 700 -12.12 1.49 -46.14
CA TRP A 700 -10.80 2.11 -46.22
C TRP A 700 -9.87 1.58 -45.15
N HIS A 701 -8.57 1.58 -45.45
CA HIS A 701 -7.51 1.20 -44.53
C HIS A 701 -6.45 2.30 -44.46
N GLU A 702 -5.99 2.61 -43.24
CA GLU A 702 -4.73 3.31 -43.02
C GLU A 702 -3.65 2.25 -42.85
N HIS A 703 -2.53 2.34 -43.57
CA HIS A 703 -1.39 1.44 -43.40
C HIS A 703 -0.22 2.13 -42.71
N VAL A 704 0.52 1.38 -41.91
CA VAL A 704 1.83 1.75 -41.39
C VAL A 704 2.84 0.67 -41.77
N THR A 705 4.03 1.09 -42.20
CA THR A 705 5.13 0.15 -42.43
C THR A 705 6.00 0.12 -41.18
N THR A 706 5.99 -1.00 -40.47
CA THR A 706 6.85 -1.22 -39.30
C THR A 706 7.68 -2.48 -39.53
N HIS A 707 9.00 -2.40 -39.27
CA HIS A 707 9.96 -3.47 -39.57
C HIS A 707 9.88 -4.00 -41.02
N GLY A 708 9.59 -3.11 -41.98
CA GLY A 708 9.49 -3.45 -43.40
C GLY A 708 8.22 -4.21 -43.82
N MET A 709 7.25 -4.40 -42.92
CA MET A 709 5.96 -5.02 -43.23
C MET A 709 4.82 -4.00 -43.16
N PRO A 710 3.94 -3.94 -44.18
CA PRO A 710 2.73 -3.12 -44.12
C PRO A 710 1.73 -3.74 -43.14
N ARG A 711 1.25 -2.95 -42.20
CA ARG A 711 0.23 -3.32 -41.21
C ARG A 711 -0.93 -2.33 -41.26
N ILE A 712 -2.14 -2.81 -40.97
CA ILE A 712 -3.32 -1.94 -40.88
C ILE A 712 -3.26 -1.18 -39.55
N ARG A 713 -3.32 0.14 -39.66
CA ARG A 713 -3.29 1.10 -38.55
C ARG A 713 -4.70 1.52 -38.13
N ALA A 714 -5.61 1.61 -39.09
CA ALA A 714 -7.04 1.86 -38.88
C ALA A 714 -7.87 1.24 -40.01
N ALA A 715 -9.08 0.80 -39.71
CA ALA A 715 -10.07 0.37 -40.68
C ALA A 715 -11.34 1.22 -40.57
N LEU A 716 -11.89 1.65 -41.70
CA LEU A 716 -13.10 2.46 -41.76
C LEU A 716 -14.10 1.77 -42.70
N VAL A 717 -15.34 1.59 -42.25
CA VAL A 717 -16.42 0.94 -43.02
C VAL A 717 -17.63 1.85 -43.00
N ARG A 718 -18.17 2.19 -44.17
CA ARG A 718 -19.35 3.05 -44.28
C ARG A 718 -20.61 2.24 -44.56
N GLU A 719 -21.62 2.50 -43.74
CA GLU A 719 -22.98 1.99 -43.90
C GLU A 719 -23.97 3.17 -43.89
N GLY A 720 -24.43 3.58 -45.08
CA GLY A 720 -25.38 4.68 -45.23
C GLY A 720 -24.80 6.04 -44.81
N ASP A 721 -25.40 6.64 -43.76
CA ASP A 721 -24.98 7.89 -43.12
C ASP A 721 -24.04 7.66 -41.92
N THR A 722 -23.67 6.41 -41.64
CA THR A 722 -22.78 6.05 -40.53
C THR A 722 -21.46 5.49 -41.03
N LEU A 723 -20.39 5.78 -40.29
CA LEU A 723 -19.03 5.34 -40.54
C LEU A 723 -18.51 4.66 -39.27
N ARG A 724 -18.20 3.37 -39.36
CA ARG A 724 -17.57 2.59 -38.30
C ARG A 724 -16.06 2.66 -38.47
N VAL A 725 -15.36 3.00 -37.40
CA VAL A 725 -13.90 3.11 -37.31
C VAL A 725 -13.40 2.07 -36.32
N GLU A 726 -12.33 1.36 -36.68
CA GLU A 726 -11.68 0.38 -35.83
C GLU A 726 -10.17 0.65 -35.76
N THR A 727 -9.62 0.74 -34.55
CA THR A 727 -8.19 0.84 -34.30
C THR A 727 -7.79 -0.06 -33.14
N ASN A 728 -6.48 -0.34 -33.03
CA ASN A 728 -5.93 -1.16 -31.96
C ASN A 728 -5.17 -0.34 -30.87
N SER A 729 -5.38 0.98 -30.83
CA SER A 729 -4.97 1.88 -29.75
C SER A 729 -5.87 3.12 -29.71
N ALA A 730 -5.96 3.78 -28.54
CA ALA A 730 -6.78 4.97 -28.34
C ALA A 730 -6.23 6.17 -29.12
N GLU A 731 -4.91 6.33 -29.15
CA GLU A 731 -4.18 7.38 -29.86
C GLU A 731 -4.43 7.31 -31.36
N ARG A 732 -4.50 6.09 -31.91
CA ARG A 732 -4.90 5.87 -33.31
C ARG A 732 -6.36 6.26 -33.55
N MET A 733 -7.27 5.96 -32.62
CA MET A 733 -8.68 6.36 -32.72
C MET A 733 -8.82 7.89 -32.74
N ASP A 734 -8.17 8.57 -31.79
CA ASP A 734 -8.21 10.04 -31.69
C ASP A 734 -7.69 10.71 -32.95
N ARG A 735 -6.63 10.16 -33.56
CA ARG A 735 -6.10 10.66 -34.84
C ARG A 735 -7.10 10.53 -35.98
N VAL A 736 -7.80 9.39 -36.07
CA VAL A 736 -8.82 9.18 -37.11
C VAL A 736 -10.01 10.11 -36.86
N LEU A 737 -10.52 10.19 -35.63
CA LEU A 737 -11.62 11.10 -35.28
C LEU A 737 -11.27 12.57 -35.55
N ALA A 738 -10.06 13.02 -35.20
CA ALA A 738 -9.59 14.37 -35.51
C ALA A 738 -9.51 14.65 -37.02
N THR A 739 -9.23 13.62 -37.82
CA THR A 739 -9.26 13.72 -39.28
C THR A 739 -10.69 13.83 -39.80
N LEU A 740 -11.61 13.03 -39.27
CA LEU A 740 -13.03 13.09 -39.62
C LEU A 740 -13.66 14.45 -39.25
N ILE A 741 -13.35 15.01 -38.07
CA ILE A 741 -13.84 16.35 -37.65
C ILE A 741 -13.42 17.45 -38.63
N ARG A 742 -12.19 17.37 -39.16
CA ARG A 742 -11.69 18.35 -40.13
C ARG A 742 -12.40 18.26 -41.47
N VAL A 743 -12.75 17.04 -41.89
CA VAL A 743 -13.40 16.75 -43.16
C VAL A 743 -14.90 17.08 -43.11
N ASP A 744 -15.56 16.74 -42.00
CA ASP A 744 -16.98 16.98 -41.75
C ASP A 744 -17.21 17.56 -40.35
N PRO A 745 -17.18 18.90 -40.22
CA PRO A 745 -17.44 19.59 -38.96
C PRO A 745 -18.86 19.37 -38.41
N ALA A 746 -19.80 18.84 -39.21
CA ALA A 746 -21.16 18.55 -38.79
C ALA A 746 -21.34 17.10 -38.30
N MET A 747 -20.29 16.28 -38.36
CA MET A 747 -20.34 14.90 -37.89
C MET A 747 -20.64 14.81 -36.39
N ARG A 748 -21.21 13.68 -35.97
CA ARG A 748 -21.42 13.36 -34.55
C ARG A 748 -20.96 11.95 -34.25
N VAL A 749 -20.15 11.80 -33.21
CA VAL A 749 -19.83 10.49 -32.65
C VAL A 749 -21.11 9.97 -31.98
N VAL A 750 -21.57 8.80 -32.42
CA VAL A 750 -22.77 8.11 -31.90
C VAL A 750 -22.38 7.15 -30.80
N ASP A 751 -21.23 6.50 -30.95
CA ASP A 751 -20.67 5.53 -30.02
C ASP A 751 -19.14 5.55 -30.15
N ASP A 752 -18.42 5.43 -29.03
CA ASP A 752 -16.96 5.34 -28.96
C ASP A 752 -16.61 4.41 -27.79
N SER A 753 -16.26 3.17 -28.14
CA SER A 753 -15.87 2.13 -27.20
C SER A 753 -14.37 1.90 -27.31
N ARG A 754 -13.66 2.01 -26.18
CA ARG A 754 -12.23 1.77 -26.09
C ARG A 754 -11.95 0.79 -24.96
N ARG A 755 -11.55 -0.43 -25.30
CA ARG A 755 -11.25 -1.49 -24.34
C ARG A 755 -9.75 -1.82 -24.36
N PRO A 756 -8.98 -1.45 -23.32
CA PRO A 756 -7.59 -1.87 -23.20
C PRO A 756 -7.46 -3.40 -23.21
N ILE A 757 -6.40 -3.92 -23.82
CA ILE A 757 -6.02 -5.33 -23.73
C ILE A 757 -4.89 -5.41 -22.71
N ARG A 758 -5.18 -6.00 -21.54
CA ARG A 758 -4.32 -5.90 -20.36
C ARG A 758 -3.26 -6.99 -20.29
N ASP A 759 -3.52 -8.14 -20.90
CA ASP A 759 -2.59 -9.27 -20.88
C ASP A 759 -2.69 -10.18 -22.12
N ALA A 760 -1.75 -11.13 -22.21
CA ALA A 760 -1.66 -12.09 -23.31
C ALA A 760 -2.86 -13.06 -23.37
N ARG A 761 -3.57 -13.29 -22.26
CA ARG A 761 -4.76 -14.16 -22.22
C ARG A 761 -5.94 -13.45 -22.88
N GLU A 762 -6.20 -12.19 -22.52
CA GLU A 762 -7.22 -11.36 -23.19
C GLU A 762 -6.92 -11.21 -24.69
N ALA A 763 -5.65 -11.03 -25.06
CA ALA A 763 -5.24 -10.98 -26.46
C ALA A 763 -5.53 -12.29 -27.20
N ALA A 764 -5.28 -13.44 -26.55
CA ALA A 764 -5.53 -14.77 -27.12
C ALA A 764 -7.03 -15.10 -27.22
N GLU A 765 -7.83 -14.72 -26.22
CA GLU A 765 -9.29 -14.85 -26.24
C GLU A 765 -9.89 -14.04 -27.40
N LEU A 766 -9.42 -12.80 -27.60
CA LEU A 766 -9.84 -11.98 -28.73
C LEU A 766 -9.44 -12.58 -30.08
N ALA A 767 -8.21 -13.09 -30.19
CA ALA A 767 -7.76 -13.77 -31.41
C ALA A 767 -8.58 -15.04 -31.71
N ALA A 768 -9.04 -15.74 -30.67
CA ALA A 768 -9.95 -16.88 -30.82
C ALA A 768 -11.36 -16.46 -31.26
N GLU A 769 -11.86 -15.31 -30.80
CA GLU A 769 -13.15 -14.74 -31.23
C GLU A 769 -13.13 -14.26 -32.70
N MET A 770 -11.99 -13.72 -33.16
CA MET A 770 -11.82 -13.26 -34.55
C MET A 770 -11.62 -14.40 -35.57
N GLY A 771 -11.37 -15.62 -35.09
CA GLY A 771 -11.14 -16.81 -35.92
C GLY A 771 -9.78 -16.81 -36.65
N PRO A 772 -9.30 -17.98 -37.13
CA PRO A 772 -8.04 -18.04 -37.86
C PRO A 772 -8.15 -17.29 -39.19
N PRO A 773 -7.07 -16.65 -39.69
CA PRO A 773 -7.07 -16.07 -41.03
C PRO A 773 -7.43 -17.15 -42.07
N GLU A 774 -8.23 -16.81 -43.07
CA GLU A 774 -8.78 -17.73 -44.09
C GLU A 774 -7.73 -18.56 -44.88
N ARG A 775 -6.43 -18.32 -44.66
CA ARG A 775 -5.31 -19.10 -45.20
C ARG A 775 -4.17 -19.24 -44.18
N ALA A 776 -4.27 -20.18 -43.25
CA ALA A 776 -3.09 -20.67 -42.52
C ALA A 776 -2.30 -21.62 -43.43
N LEU A 777 -1.05 -21.27 -43.75
CA LEU A 777 -0.12 -22.12 -44.52
C LEU A 777 0.50 -23.18 -43.61
N ASP A 778 0.70 -24.39 -44.12
CA ASP A 778 1.34 -25.50 -43.41
C ASP A 778 2.87 -25.31 -43.36
N PRO A 779 3.48 -25.11 -42.17
CA PRO A 779 4.91 -24.87 -42.03
C PRO A 779 5.78 -26.09 -42.36
N GLU A 780 5.20 -27.30 -42.49
CA GLU A 780 5.95 -28.50 -42.90
C GLU A 780 5.98 -28.72 -44.44
N ASP A 781 5.35 -27.85 -45.23
CA ASP A 781 5.52 -27.87 -46.69
C ASP A 781 6.96 -27.47 -47.06
N PRO A 782 7.70 -28.27 -47.85
CA PRO A 782 9.08 -27.96 -48.25
C PRO A 782 9.26 -26.59 -48.91
N ALA A 783 8.27 -26.11 -49.68
CA ALA A 783 8.33 -24.81 -50.32
C ALA A 783 8.12 -23.66 -49.31
N VAL A 784 7.30 -23.89 -48.28
CA VAL A 784 7.07 -22.95 -47.18
C VAL A 784 8.29 -22.92 -46.25
N ALA A 785 8.89 -24.07 -45.94
CA ALA A 785 10.12 -24.15 -45.13
C ALA A 785 11.33 -23.47 -45.81
N GLU A 786 11.48 -23.61 -47.14
CA GLU A 786 12.51 -22.90 -47.90
C GLU A 786 12.28 -21.39 -47.90
N ALA A 787 11.04 -20.95 -48.13
CA ALA A 787 10.67 -19.52 -48.08
C ALA A 787 10.85 -18.92 -46.67
N LEU A 788 10.48 -19.65 -45.61
CA LEU A 788 10.73 -19.26 -44.21
C LEU A 788 12.22 -19.17 -43.91
N GLY A 789 13.03 -20.08 -44.46
CA GLY A 789 14.48 -20.05 -44.32
C GLY A 789 15.15 -18.87 -45.05
N GLU A 790 14.67 -18.49 -46.24
CA GLU A 790 15.10 -17.26 -46.92
C GLU A 790 14.67 -16.01 -46.15
N PHE A 791 13.41 -15.95 -45.72
CA PHE A 791 12.86 -14.85 -44.93
C PHE A 791 13.64 -14.63 -43.63
N ILE A 792 13.94 -15.69 -42.88
CA ILE A 792 14.73 -15.59 -41.64
C ILE A 792 16.15 -15.10 -41.92
N ARG A 793 16.79 -15.50 -43.02
CA ARG A 793 18.15 -15.01 -43.35
C ARG A 793 18.16 -13.52 -43.69
N GLU A 794 17.12 -13.04 -44.38
CA GLU A 794 16.92 -11.61 -44.58
C GLU A 794 16.63 -10.88 -43.27
N TYR A 795 15.82 -11.49 -42.39
CA TYR A 795 15.51 -10.95 -41.08
C TYR A 795 16.76 -10.88 -40.18
N GLU A 796 17.57 -11.93 -40.11
CA GLU A 796 18.85 -11.97 -39.39
C GLU A 796 19.77 -10.85 -39.86
N THR A 797 19.87 -10.65 -41.18
CA THR A 797 20.70 -9.58 -41.76
C THR A 797 20.22 -8.20 -41.31
N LYS A 798 18.91 -7.95 -41.30
CA LYS A 798 18.31 -6.69 -40.85
C LYS A 798 18.46 -6.50 -39.34
N TRP A 799 18.28 -7.57 -38.56
CA TRP A 799 18.37 -7.56 -37.10
C TRP A 799 19.75 -7.10 -36.62
N LEU A 800 20.83 -7.41 -37.36
CA LEU A 800 22.19 -6.95 -37.05
C LEU A 800 22.33 -5.41 -37.03
N ASP A 801 21.44 -4.71 -37.72
CA ASP A 801 21.41 -3.26 -37.84
C ASP A 801 20.19 -2.63 -37.14
N GLU A 802 19.39 -3.44 -36.42
CA GLU A 802 18.21 -3.00 -35.68
C GLU A 802 18.59 -2.58 -34.26
N GLN A 803 17.94 -1.53 -33.74
CA GLN A 803 18.13 -1.10 -32.35
C GLN A 803 17.45 -2.09 -31.42
N ILE A 804 18.21 -2.71 -30.52
CA ILE A 804 17.70 -3.77 -29.65
C ILE A 804 17.53 -3.21 -28.24
N PRO A 805 16.29 -3.22 -27.67
CA PRO A 805 16.06 -2.76 -26.30
C PRO A 805 16.93 -3.47 -25.25
N ALA A 806 17.17 -4.78 -25.42
CA ALA A 806 18.06 -5.55 -24.54
C ALA A 806 19.55 -5.16 -24.61
N LEU A 807 19.93 -4.30 -25.56
CA LEU A 807 21.25 -3.71 -25.71
C LEU A 807 21.18 -2.18 -25.54
N ASP A 808 20.20 -1.69 -24.79
CA ASP A 808 19.99 -0.25 -24.56
C ASP A 808 19.88 0.54 -25.87
N GLY A 809 19.07 0.01 -26.81
CA GLY A 809 18.85 0.64 -28.12
C GLY A 809 20.04 0.58 -29.09
N HIS A 810 21.15 -0.05 -28.73
CA HIS A 810 22.28 -0.28 -29.65
C HIS A 810 21.97 -1.40 -30.63
N THR A 811 22.59 -1.34 -31.81
CA THR A 811 22.52 -2.45 -32.78
C THR A 811 23.52 -3.57 -32.41
N PRO A 812 23.27 -4.83 -32.81
CA PRO A 812 24.22 -5.91 -32.58
C PRO A 812 25.61 -5.62 -33.14
N ARG A 813 25.73 -4.93 -34.29
CA ARG A 813 27.06 -4.51 -34.80
C ARG A 813 27.73 -3.47 -33.90
N GLN A 814 26.99 -2.47 -33.45
CA GLN A 814 27.52 -1.45 -32.55
C GLN A 814 27.99 -2.08 -31.23
N ALA A 815 27.17 -2.96 -30.65
CA ALA A 815 27.52 -3.67 -29.43
C ALA A 815 28.72 -4.61 -29.62
N ALA A 816 28.88 -5.26 -30.78
CA ALA A 816 30.04 -6.10 -31.06
C ALA A 816 31.36 -5.31 -31.13
N ASP A 817 31.30 -4.09 -31.68
CA ASP A 817 32.45 -3.21 -31.86
C ASP A 817 32.77 -2.37 -30.61
N ASP A 818 31.85 -2.27 -29.64
CA ASP A 818 32.04 -1.59 -28.37
C ASP A 818 32.57 -2.57 -27.30
N PRO A 819 33.81 -2.40 -26.79
CA PRO A 819 34.38 -3.27 -25.76
C PRO A 819 33.54 -3.37 -24.47
N THR A 820 32.76 -2.35 -24.14
CA THR A 820 31.93 -2.29 -22.92
C THR A 820 30.59 -3.01 -23.09
N ARG A 821 30.06 -3.08 -24.33
CA ARG A 821 28.77 -3.69 -24.66
C ARG A 821 28.88 -5.05 -25.35
N ARG A 822 30.08 -5.42 -25.82
CA ARG A 822 30.34 -6.71 -26.49
C ARG A 822 29.96 -7.91 -25.63
N GLY A 823 30.15 -7.81 -24.32
CA GLY A 823 29.71 -8.82 -23.36
C GLY A 823 28.19 -8.99 -23.32
N ASP A 824 27.44 -7.90 -23.39
CA ASP A 824 25.96 -7.89 -23.36
C ASP A 824 25.37 -8.58 -24.58
N LEU A 825 25.97 -8.31 -25.74
CA LEU A 825 25.61 -9.00 -26.98
C LEU A 825 25.88 -10.50 -26.92
N ILE A 826 27.01 -10.93 -26.34
CA ILE A 826 27.30 -12.35 -26.15
C ILE A 826 26.26 -12.99 -25.23
N LYS A 827 25.93 -12.35 -24.10
CA LYS A 827 24.89 -12.83 -23.17
C LYS A 827 23.51 -12.93 -23.84
N LEU A 828 23.14 -11.95 -24.66
CA LEU A 828 21.89 -11.98 -25.42
C LEU A 828 21.88 -13.19 -26.37
N LEU A 829 22.96 -13.44 -27.10
CA LEU A 829 23.08 -14.59 -28.00
C LEU A 829 23.14 -15.93 -27.27
N ASP A 830 23.66 -15.98 -26.05
CA ASP A 830 23.66 -17.17 -25.19
C ASP A 830 22.26 -17.50 -24.65
N SER A 831 21.37 -16.51 -24.57
CA SER A 831 19.97 -16.71 -24.15
C SER A 831 19.10 -17.38 -25.24
N PHE A 832 19.56 -17.38 -26.48
CA PHE A 832 18.78 -17.93 -27.60
C PHE A 832 18.76 -19.47 -27.54
N PRO A 833 17.66 -20.12 -27.97
CA PRO A 833 17.62 -21.57 -28.09
C PRO A 833 18.77 -22.09 -28.98
N ALA A 834 19.33 -23.24 -28.61
CA ALA A 834 20.31 -23.92 -29.46
C ALA A 834 19.71 -24.25 -30.83
N ASP A 835 20.54 -24.20 -31.88
CA ASP A 835 20.12 -24.57 -33.24
C ASP A 835 19.68 -26.04 -33.28
N ASP A 836 18.36 -26.26 -33.35
CA ASP A 836 17.74 -27.58 -33.45
C ASP A 836 17.35 -27.94 -34.91
N GLY A 837 17.69 -27.07 -35.86
CA GLY A 837 17.39 -27.25 -37.28
C GLY A 837 15.96 -26.92 -37.69
N THR A 838 15.15 -26.34 -36.80
CA THR A 838 13.77 -25.93 -37.10
C THR A 838 13.75 -24.77 -38.11
N ALA A 839 13.06 -24.96 -39.24
CA ALA A 839 12.88 -23.91 -40.24
C ALA A 839 12.07 -22.74 -39.66
N GLY A 840 12.46 -21.50 -39.97
CA GLY A 840 11.76 -20.31 -39.49
C GLY A 840 12.29 -19.71 -38.17
N ARG A 841 13.44 -20.14 -37.64
CA ARG A 841 14.07 -19.58 -36.43
C ARG A 841 15.45 -18.99 -36.67
N MET A 842 15.77 -17.94 -35.91
CA MET A 842 17.09 -17.31 -35.91
C MET A 842 18.15 -18.25 -35.32
N SER A 843 19.36 -18.24 -35.88
CA SER A 843 20.49 -19.04 -35.44
C SER A 843 21.50 -18.18 -34.68
N PRO A 844 21.73 -18.45 -33.39
CA PRO A 844 22.74 -17.74 -32.64
C PRO A 844 24.17 -18.03 -33.14
N GLU A 845 24.42 -19.21 -33.76
CA GLU A 845 25.71 -19.51 -34.40
C GLU A 845 25.95 -18.62 -35.63
N ARG A 846 24.97 -18.50 -36.54
CA ARG A 846 25.08 -17.61 -37.72
C ARG A 846 25.29 -16.16 -37.33
N LEU A 847 24.59 -15.69 -36.30
CA LEU A 847 24.73 -14.33 -35.80
C LEU A 847 26.14 -14.09 -35.21
N ARG A 848 26.69 -15.02 -34.42
CA ARG A 848 28.07 -14.91 -33.91
C ARG A 848 29.10 -14.82 -35.03
N VAL A 849 28.96 -15.63 -36.09
CA VAL A 849 29.83 -15.56 -37.28
C VAL A 849 29.72 -14.19 -37.96
N ALA A 850 28.49 -13.69 -38.15
CA ALA A 850 28.25 -12.40 -38.81
C ALA A 850 28.77 -11.19 -38.00
N LEU A 851 28.91 -11.33 -36.69
CA LEU A 851 29.37 -10.31 -35.74
C LEU A 851 30.86 -10.46 -35.36
N GLY A 852 31.56 -11.49 -35.86
CA GLY A 852 32.97 -11.73 -35.55
C GLY A 852 33.20 -12.08 -34.07
N LEU A 853 32.30 -12.87 -33.49
CA LEU A 853 32.28 -13.29 -32.07
C LEU A 853 32.66 -14.78 -31.90
N GLU A 854 33.36 -15.37 -32.87
CA GLU A 854 33.85 -16.76 -32.80
C GLU A 854 34.85 -17.03 -31.67
#